data_AF-A0A401L7N2-F1
#
_entry.id   AF-A0A401L7N2-F1
#
_cell.length_a   1.000
_cell.length_b   1.000
_cell.length_c   1.000
_cell.angle_alpha   90.00
_cell.angle_beta   90.00
_cell.angle_gamma   90.00
#
_symmetry.space_group_name_H-M   'P 1'
#
loop_
_entity.id
_entity.type
_entity.pdbx_description
1 polymer ?
#
loop_
_entity_poly.entity_id
_entity_poly.type
_entity_poly.pdbx_seq_one_letter_code
_entity_poly.pdbx_strand_id
1 'polypeptide(L)'
;MAVIYGLPTVASTVAAACAIIAIVLGALSWSRTASLYLPLPEWVPAIATIFPPLTALALYLASRLAQPADDRQSSSPWRRLFPVINHLQSIITTIIATVALAYLYPESITTCRLEQEWQSYFRAKDAQPIRAIQDEFRCCGFRSIHDRAWPFKDKTTGDDACEVQFNYGTSCLVPWRQQQQSASWMVFAAAVLTLLMKVRVALYQAMRQRPSWMTMQFGRQARSQQYITPAALEDEDANDDTEGGRRGAFLPRAGPRLDNEWNDRSNLGLCAPFISSDKATIQAIGALAWDAPLPTGSARILTLNHSTERQSWRCYNVVNPAMGSKTLGLRKYSPRSRTGCRTCRTRRIKCDETPGPSCKNCTSTGRTCDRSPVFQLPVKTRLRHASLLHTHISTNVPGMTTDERRCLALFQTYTMPMLTGLCDSELWQRLVLQMSQTEPAVGHAVAALGAFHETTTASVTGTEVVGGNNDYRLFALEQYGRAIAVLRRRLTSGSGDPQLRVTALVCCVIFVVIELLQDNYRDVLVHLKNGTYILMNQTGPRAREAMFRVITAGTNDDSKPEEDAVFTHMFAQLTVQAAHFSEDSVMRLQPSDAHLSRVQYDELEIRSLMEAKERLDPLIDSMVRFWTRCEAELRDRSADHRPLYMEQQQQYRNMQRHINAFETYLTQAQHFTPKEVRAIDTIRVSHIVMSTYIATFLDLSETIYDRYLAGWTRAVTLTEQIVASLQAEYAHKQQPLPNVISDIGVFVPLFSVGIKCRDVGIRERVLKLFRAWPHREGLHDSMSYLYMIREIAKMEREAADADGYVPEKARVRTMMFERAKDGKHAVLHYALSDPDAKELVMRKRVFMMDEVH
;
A
#
# COMPACT_ATOMS: atom_id res chain seq x y z
N MET A 1 11.67 46.17 -5.73
CA MET A 1 12.29 45.70 -6.99
C MET A 1 13.82 45.49 -6.91
N ALA A 2 14.54 45.98 -5.90
CA ALA A 2 16.00 45.71 -5.76
C ALA A 2 16.36 44.37 -5.08
N VAL A 3 15.43 43.72 -4.36
CA VAL A 3 15.70 42.46 -3.64
C VAL A 3 15.53 41.21 -4.52
N ILE A 4 14.83 41.32 -5.65
CA ILE A 4 14.51 40.18 -6.53
C ILE A 4 15.65 39.89 -7.55
N TYR A 5 16.49 40.88 -7.84
CA TYR A 5 17.63 40.71 -8.77
C TYR A 5 18.94 40.26 -8.09
N GLY A 6 19.01 40.24 -6.75
CA GLY A 6 20.22 39.85 -5.99
C GLY A 6 20.31 38.38 -5.55
N LEU A 7 19.21 37.62 -5.62
CA LEU A 7 19.15 36.21 -5.18
C LEU A 7 19.83 35.19 -6.14
N PRO A 8 19.77 35.35 -7.48
CA PRO A 8 20.43 34.40 -8.39
C PRO A 8 21.95 34.45 -8.31
N THR A 9 22.53 35.64 -8.10
CA THR A 9 23.99 35.84 -8.02
C THR A 9 24.57 35.24 -6.75
N VAL A 10 23.89 35.40 -5.60
CA VAL A 10 24.29 34.77 -4.32
C VAL A 10 24.18 33.24 -4.39
N ALA A 11 23.17 32.70 -5.08
CA ALA A 11 23.03 31.25 -5.26
C ALA A 11 24.15 30.66 -6.13
N SER A 12 24.54 31.36 -7.21
CA SER A 12 25.65 30.95 -8.07
C SER A 12 27.02 31.03 -7.37
N THR A 13 27.25 32.06 -6.54
CA THR A 13 28.51 32.16 -5.78
C THR A 13 28.64 31.08 -4.72
N VAL A 14 27.56 30.73 -4.03
CA VAL A 14 27.57 29.63 -3.04
C VAL A 14 27.77 28.27 -3.72
N ALA A 15 27.16 28.02 -4.88
CA ALA A 15 27.38 26.79 -5.63
C ALA A 15 28.82 26.65 -6.13
N ALA A 16 29.42 27.76 -6.60
CA ALA A 16 30.83 27.81 -6.99
C ALA A 16 31.76 27.56 -5.79
N ALA A 17 31.48 28.16 -4.64
CA ALA A 17 32.24 27.93 -3.41
C ALA A 17 32.19 26.46 -2.96
N CYS A 18 31.00 25.84 -2.95
CA CYS A 18 30.87 24.42 -2.63
C CYS A 18 31.63 23.53 -3.62
N ALA A 19 31.70 23.91 -4.92
CA ALA A 19 32.40 23.14 -5.94
C ALA A 19 33.91 23.20 -5.75
N ILE A 20 34.45 24.39 -5.45
CA ILE A 20 35.86 24.57 -5.13
C ILE A 20 36.23 23.74 -3.90
N ILE A 21 35.43 23.80 -2.83
CA ILE A 21 35.67 23.04 -1.60
C ILE A 21 35.65 21.53 -1.89
N ALA A 22 34.67 21.04 -2.65
CA ALA A 22 34.59 19.63 -3.02
C ALA A 22 35.79 19.16 -3.87
N ILE A 23 36.27 19.98 -4.80
CA ILE A 23 37.46 19.71 -5.61
C ILE A 23 38.71 19.62 -4.72
N VAL A 24 38.89 20.58 -3.81
CA VAL A 24 40.04 20.61 -2.90
C VAL A 24 40.04 19.36 -2.01
N LEU A 25 38.90 19.00 -1.44
CA LEU A 25 38.78 17.80 -0.61
C LEU A 25 39.05 16.50 -1.40
N GLY A 26 38.50 16.39 -2.61
CA GLY A 26 38.77 15.27 -3.50
C GLY A 26 40.26 15.16 -3.86
N ALA A 27 40.89 16.27 -4.25
CA ALA A 27 42.28 16.31 -4.68
C ALA A 27 43.25 16.02 -3.52
N LEU A 28 42.98 16.56 -2.33
CA LEU A 28 43.75 16.25 -1.12
C LEU A 28 43.61 14.77 -0.75
N SER A 29 42.40 14.21 -0.82
CA SER A 29 42.19 12.79 -0.58
C SER A 29 42.93 11.93 -1.60
N TRP A 30 42.91 12.31 -2.88
CA TRP A 30 43.58 11.56 -3.95
C TRP A 30 45.09 11.59 -3.74
N SER A 31 45.66 12.77 -3.50
CA SER A 31 47.09 12.94 -3.21
C SER A 31 47.53 12.09 -2.03
N ARG A 32 46.77 12.10 -0.91
CA ARG A 32 47.07 11.26 0.26
C ARG A 32 46.93 9.76 -0.02
N THR A 33 45.93 9.38 -0.82
CA THR A 33 45.72 7.97 -1.17
C THR A 33 46.89 7.42 -1.98
N ALA A 34 47.38 8.19 -2.95
CA ALA A 34 48.49 7.80 -3.81
C ALA A 34 49.86 7.87 -3.08
N SER A 35 50.10 8.90 -2.27
CA SER A 35 51.39 9.08 -1.59
C SER A 35 51.57 8.15 -0.37
N LEU A 36 50.48 7.84 0.34
CA LEU A 36 50.51 7.04 1.56
C LEU A 36 49.99 5.61 1.35
N TYR A 37 49.80 5.19 0.09
CA TYR A 37 49.38 3.85 -0.29
C TYR A 37 48.14 3.36 0.50
N LEU A 38 47.14 4.23 0.61
CA LEU A 38 45.95 3.95 1.39
C LEU A 38 45.09 2.87 0.71
N PRO A 39 44.45 1.93 1.44
CA PRO A 39 43.59 0.87 0.87
C PRO A 39 42.29 1.38 0.21
N LEU A 40 42.10 2.70 0.12
CA LEU A 40 41.01 3.31 -0.62
C LEU A 40 41.32 3.22 -2.13
N PRO A 41 40.44 2.65 -2.98
CA PRO A 41 40.72 2.55 -4.41
C PRO A 41 40.92 3.93 -5.03
N GLU A 42 42.00 4.15 -5.77
CA GLU A 42 42.37 5.47 -6.31
C GLU A 42 41.29 6.13 -7.18
N TRP A 43 40.47 5.31 -7.85
CA TRP A 43 39.35 5.83 -8.65
C TRP A 43 38.30 6.56 -7.80
N VAL A 44 38.16 6.22 -6.51
CA VAL A 44 37.16 6.81 -5.61
C VAL A 44 37.42 8.31 -5.37
N PRO A 45 38.60 8.72 -4.85
CA PRO A 45 38.92 10.14 -4.70
C PRO A 45 39.14 10.85 -6.05
N ALA A 46 39.58 10.14 -7.10
CA ALA A 46 39.69 10.70 -8.44
C ALA A 46 38.33 11.15 -8.99
N ILE A 47 37.32 10.29 -8.93
CA ILE A 47 35.97 10.64 -9.38
C ILE A 47 35.35 11.72 -8.48
N ALA A 48 35.59 11.66 -7.16
CA ALA A 48 35.15 12.71 -6.23
C ALA A 48 35.75 14.10 -6.53
N THR A 49 36.91 14.15 -7.18
CA THR A 49 37.56 15.39 -7.64
C THR A 49 36.97 15.90 -8.96
N ILE A 50 36.67 15.00 -9.89
CA ILE A 50 36.24 15.33 -11.27
C ILE A 50 34.74 15.64 -11.35
N PHE A 51 33.92 15.05 -10.50
CA PHE A 51 32.46 15.19 -10.59
C PHE A 51 31.88 16.54 -10.14
N PRO A 52 32.42 17.25 -9.14
CA PRO A 52 31.97 18.59 -8.78
C PRO A 52 32.04 19.60 -9.95
N PRO A 53 33.16 19.74 -10.72
CA PRO A 53 33.21 20.68 -11.83
C PRO A 53 32.31 20.26 -12.99
N LEU A 54 32.17 18.96 -13.27
CA LEU A 54 31.19 18.45 -14.25
C LEU A 54 29.75 18.80 -13.83
N THR A 55 29.44 18.68 -12.55
CA THR A 55 28.12 19.05 -12.01
C THR A 55 27.88 20.56 -12.17
N ALA A 56 28.85 21.39 -11.77
CA ALA A 56 28.73 22.85 -11.90
C ALA A 56 28.56 23.28 -13.37
N LEU A 57 29.32 22.70 -14.29
CA LEU A 57 29.22 22.95 -15.72
C LEU A 57 27.87 22.50 -16.29
N ALA A 58 27.41 21.30 -15.92
CA ALA A 58 26.11 20.78 -16.35
C ALA A 58 24.97 21.71 -15.87
N LEU A 59 25.00 22.14 -14.60
CA LEU A 59 24.00 23.05 -14.05
C LEU A 59 24.04 24.43 -14.72
N TYR A 60 25.22 24.95 -15.04
CA TYR A 60 25.39 26.18 -15.80
C TYR A 60 24.80 26.06 -17.22
N LEU A 61 25.13 24.99 -17.95
CA LEU A 61 24.58 24.72 -19.29
C LEU A 61 23.06 24.52 -19.27
N ALA A 62 22.52 23.81 -18.27
CA ALA A 62 21.07 23.65 -18.09
C ALA A 62 20.36 25.00 -17.93
N SER A 63 20.96 25.92 -17.15
CA SER A 63 20.38 27.24 -16.91
C SER A 63 20.38 28.13 -18.16
N ARG A 64 21.35 27.94 -19.07
CA ARG A 64 21.47 28.67 -20.34
C ARG A 64 20.56 28.09 -21.42
N LEU A 65 20.42 26.76 -21.49
CA LEU A 65 19.56 26.07 -22.46
C LEU A 65 18.06 26.09 -22.11
N ALA A 66 17.72 26.48 -20.88
CA ALA A 66 16.35 26.68 -20.40
C ALA A 66 15.76 28.07 -20.71
N GLN A 67 16.42 28.90 -21.52
CA GLN A 67 15.79 30.09 -22.10
C GLN A 67 14.72 29.67 -23.12
N PRO A 68 13.56 30.37 -23.18
CA PRO A 68 12.51 30.04 -24.13
C PRO A 68 13.05 30.27 -25.55
N ALA A 69 13.41 29.17 -26.22
CA ALA A 69 13.72 29.22 -27.64
C ALA A 69 12.38 29.30 -28.37
N ASP A 70 12.25 30.34 -29.21
CA ASP A 70 11.13 30.57 -30.09
C ASP A 70 10.81 29.30 -30.89
N ASP A 71 9.52 29.04 -31.06
CA ASP A 71 8.98 27.84 -31.67
C ASP A 71 9.40 27.79 -33.15
N ARG A 72 10.53 27.14 -33.44
CA ARG A 72 10.98 26.54 -34.73
C ARG A 72 12.51 26.51 -34.79
N GLN A 73 13.17 25.47 -34.24
CA GLN A 73 14.30 24.78 -34.91
C GLN A 73 14.97 23.69 -34.06
N SER A 74 15.04 22.50 -34.67
CA SER A 74 15.94 21.37 -34.42
C SER A 74 15.90 20.67 -33.04
N SER A 75 15.46 19.42 -33.07
CA SER A 75 15.64 18.44 -31.99
C SER A 75 17.12 18.09 -31.84
N SER A 76 17.89 18.89 -31.11
CA SER A 76 19.28 18.53 -30.82
C SER A 76 19.34 17.27 -29.93
N PRO A 77 20.15 16.26 -30.25
CA PRO A 77 20.30 15.04 -29.43
C PRO A 77 20.65 15.35 -27.97
N TRP A 78 21.37 16.45 -27.75
CA TRP A 78 21.80 16.93 -26.44
C TRP A 78 20.65 17.26 -25.48
N ARG A 79 19.49 17.74 -25.97
CA ARG A 79 18.32 17.98 -25.10
C ARG A 79 17.75 16.70 -24.48
N ARG A 80 17.87 15.55 -25.17
CA ARG A 80 17.41 14.23 -24.67
C ARG A 80 18.47 13.54 -23.81
N LEU A 81 19.75 13.74 -24.12
CA LEU A 81 20.85 13.08 -23.41
C LEU A 81 21.17 13.76 -22.06
N PHE A 82 20.97 15.08 -21.97
CA PHE A 82 21.32 15.86 -20.77
C PHE A 82 20.64 15.40 -19.47
N PRO A 83 19.32 15.11 -19.43
CA PRO A 83 18.67 14.57 -18.23
C PRO A 83 19.24 13.21 -17.81
N VAL A 84 19.53 12.33 -18.78
CA VAL A 84 20.08 11.00 -18.54
C VAL A 84 21.48 11.11 -17.92
N ILE A 85 22.35 11.95 -18.48
CA ILE A 85 23.70 12.20 -17.93
C ILE A 85 23.61 12.77 -16.51
N ASN A 86 22.70 13.71 -16.26
CA ASN A 86 22.52 14.30 -14.93
C ASN A 86 22.05 13.25 -13.90
N HIS A 87 21.15 12.34 -14.26
CA HIS A 87 20.71 11.25 -13.39
C HIS A 87 21.84 10.25 -13.10
N LEU A 88 22.57 9.82 -14.13
CA LEU A 88 23.70 8.91 -13.98
C LEU A 88 24.77 9.49 -13.05
N GLN A 89 25.07 10.77 -13.19
CA GLN A 89 26.01 11.45 -12.32
C GLN A 89 25.57 11.44 -10.84
N SER A 90 24.27 11.60 -10.55
CA SER A 90 23.75 11.54 -9.17
C SER A 90 23.87 10.14 -8.56
N ILE A 91 23.62 9.10 -9.38
CA ILE A 91 23.77 7.70 -8.96
C ILE A 91 25.22 7.43 -8.59
N ILE A 92 26.16 7.79 -9.47
CA ILE A 92 27.59 7.56 -9.25
C ILE A 92 28.10 8.34 -8.01
N THR A 93 27.69 9.59 -7.80
CA THR A 93 28.06 10.34 -6.57
C THR A 93 27.54 9.66 -5.29
N THR A 94 26.34 9.06 -5.34
CA THR A 94 25.78 8.32 -4.20
C THR A 94 26.56 7.03 -3.93
N ILE A 95 26.98 6.32 -4.98
CA ILE A 95 27.84 5.14 -4.86
C ILE A 95 29.17 5.53 -4.20
N ILE A 96 29.81 6.62 -4.64
CA ILE A 96 31.07 7.11 -4.06
C ILE A 96 30.92 7.44 -2.57
N ALA A 97 29.85 8.14 -2.18
CA ALA A 97 29.57 8.43 -0.78
C ALA A 97 29.40 7.14 0.06
N THR A 98 28.72 6.14 -0.50
CA THR A 98 28.51 4.84 0.16
C THR A 98 29.80 4.05 0.30
N VAL A 99 30.64 4.04 -0.74
CA VAL A 99 31.96 3.40 -0.70
C VAL A 99 32.83 4.09 0.34
N ALA A 100 32.93 5.43 0.35
CA ALA A 100 33.68 6.17 1.35
C ALA A 100 33.23 5.84 2.79
N LEU A 101 31.92 5.70 3.02
CA LEU A 101 31.37 5.33 4.32
C LEU A 101 31.76 3.91 4.76
N ALA A 102 31.85 2.97 3.82
CA ALA A 102 32.31 1.61 4.09
C ALA A 102 33.80 1.52 4.48
N TYR A 103 34.59 2.56 4.15
CA TYR A 103 35.99 2.71 4.60
C TYR A 103 36.12 3.56 5.87
N LEU A 104 35.01 4.08 6.42
CA LEU A 104 34.96 4.77 7.70
C LEU A 104 34.53 3.83 8.85
N TYR A 105 33.56 2.95 8.59
CA TYR A 105 32.95 2.09 9.61
C TYR A 105 32.74 0.65 9.15
N PRO A 106 32.73 -0.32 10.09
CA PRO A 106 33.23 -0.26 11.47
C PRO A 106 34.77 -0.35 11.54
N GLU A 107 35.37 0.14 12.63
CA GLU A 107 36.83 0.23 12.83
C GLU A 107 37.56 -1.12 12.75
N SER A 108 36.88 -2.21 13.12
CA SER A 108 37.42 -3.57 13.02
C SER A 108 37.68 -3.98 11.57
N ILE A 109 36.81 -3.56 10.64
CA ILE A 109 36.93 -3.87 9.21
C ILE A 109 38.02 -3.02 8.56
N THR A 110 38.14 -1.74 8.93
CA THR A 110 39.18 -0.86 8.39
C THR A 110 40.58 -1.31 8.83
N THR A 111 40.73 -1.69 10.09
CA THR A 111 41.98 -2.27 10.61
C THR A 111 42.35 -3.58 9.91
N CYS A 112 41.37 -4.43 9.62
CA CYS A 112 41.58 -5.67 8.87
C CYS A 112 42.09 -5.42 7.44
N ARG A 113 41.55 -4.41 6.73
CA ARG A 113 42.03 -4.06 5.37
C ARG A 113 43.44 -3.49 5.38
N LEU A 114 43.75 -2.60 6.33
CA LEU A 114 45.09 -2.03 6.49
C LEU A 114 46.12 -3.14 6.76
N GLU A 115 45.77 -4.10 7.61
CA GLU A 115 46.58 -5.29 7.89
C GLU A 115 46.84 -6.11 6.62
N GLN A 116 45.81 -6.34 5.80
CA GLN A 116 45.93 -7.11 4.56
C GLN A 116 46.85 -6.43 3.54
N GLU A 117 46.72 -5.11 3.35
CA GLU A 117 47.60 -4.35 2.46
C GLU A 117 49.04 -4.30 2.98
N TRP A 118 49.26 -3.99 4.26
CA TRP A 118 50.61 -3.99 4.82
C TRP A 118 51.28 -5.37 4.69
N GLN A 119 50.52 -6.43 4.95
CA GLN A 119 50.99 -7.81 4.79
C GLN A 119 51.32 -8.15 3.33
N SER A 120 50.64 -7.54 2.35
CA SER A 120 50.89 -7.72 0.92
C SER A 120 52.25 -7.14 0.53
N TYR A 121 52.52 -5.88 0.93
CA TYR A 121 53.80 -5.20 0.69
C TYR A 121 54.95 -5.94 1.36
N PHE A 122 54.77 -6.38 2.61
CA PHE A 122 55.81 -7.08 3.35
C PHE A 122 56.13 -8.46 2.72
N ARG A 123 55.13 -9.21 2.26
CA ARG A 123 55.34 -10.50 1.57
C ARG A 123 56.06 -10.33 0.24
N ALA A 124 55.72 -9.28 -0.50
CA ALA A 124 56.38 -8.95 -1.75
C ALA A 124 57.80 -8.41 -1.56
N LYS A 125 58.22 -8.11 -0.31
CA LYS A 125 59.42 -7.33 0.00
C LYS A 125 59.47 -6.00 -0.77
N ASP A 126 58.30 -5.37 -0.92
CA ASP A 126 58.20 -4.08 -1.56
C ASP A 126 58.57 -2.98 -0.55
N ALA A 127 59.80 -2.48 -0.67
CA ALA A 127 60.34 -1.47 0.23
C ALA A 127 59.65 -0.11 0.06
N GLN A 128 59.16 0.20 -1.14
CA GLN A 128 58.69 1.53 -1.48
C GLN A 128 57.47 2.00 -0.65
N PRO A 129 56.36 1.24 -0.55
CA PRO A 129 55.20 1.66 0.23
C PRO A 129 55.46 1.65 1.73
N ILE A 130 56.14 0.62 2.26
CA ILE A 130 56.43 0.50 3.69
C ILE A 130 57.36 1.63 4.13
N ARG A 131 58.41 1.93 3.35
CA ARG A 131 59.31 3.04 3.64
C ARG A 131 58.60 4.39 3.54
N ALA A 132 57.79 4.62 2.52
CA ALA A 132 57.03 5.87 2.37
C ALA A 132 56.14 6.14 3.60
N ILE A 133 55.46 5.11 4.11
CA ILE A 133 54.61 5.22 5.31
C ILE A 133 55.46 5.43 6.57
N GLN A 134 56.55 4.67 6.74
CA GLN A 134 57.43 4.78 7.91
C GLN A 134 58.13 6.14 7.99
N ASP A 135 58.64 6.65 6.86
CA ASP A 135 59.33 7.94 6.80
C ASP A 135 58.36 9.11 7.03
N GLU A 136 57.14 9.04 6.48
CA GLU A 136 56.12 10.08 6.69
C GLU A 136 55.69 10.20 8.16
N PHE A 137 55.41 9.07 8.83
CA PHE A 137 54.90 9.07 10.20
C PHE A 137 55.96 8.89 11.29
N ARG A 138 57.24 8.76 10.93
CA ARG A 138 58.34 8.44 11.85
C ARG A 138 57.98 7.26 12.75
N CYS A 139 57.54 6.18 12.12
CA CYS A 139 57.06 4.96 12.77
C CYS A 139 57.82 3.73 12.25
N CYS A 140 57.83 2.66 13.04
CA CYS A 140 58.39 1.36 12.65
C CYS A 140 57.33 0.28 12.84
N GLY A 141 57.24 -0.62 11.86
CA GLY A 141 56.37 -1.79 11.91
C GLY A 141 54.87 -1.49 11.99
N PHE A 142 54.05 -2.52 11.78
CA PHE A 142 52.60 -2.35 11.65
C PHE A 142 51.92 -2.24 13.03
N ARG A 143 51.81 -3.35 13.78
CA ARG A 143 51.17 -3.38 15.11
C ARG A 143 52.12 -3.06 16.25
N SER A 144 53.42 -3.28 16.05
CA SER A 144 54.49 -2.98 17.00
C SER A 144 55.74 -2.53 16.24
N ILE A 145 56.70 -1.96 16.97
CA ILE A 145 57.94 -1.38 16.43
C ILE A 145 58.76 -2.42 15.62
N HIS A 146 58.69 -3.69 16.03
CA HIS A 146 59.43 -4.80 15.40
C HIS A 146 58.58 -5.65 14.45
N ASP A 147 57.29 -5.32 14.27
CA ASP A 147 56.36 -6.12 13.45
C ASP A 147 56.41 -5.71 11.98
N ARG A 148 57.04 -6.53 11.13
CA ARG A 148 57.05 -6.36 9.66
C ARG A 148 57.53 -4.97 9.21
N ALA A 149 58.57 -4.47 9.86
CA ALA A 149 59.20 -3.20 9.56
C ALA A 149 60.18 -3.31 8.37
N TRP A 150 60.41 -2.19 7.69
CA TRP A 150 61.55 -1.98 6.80
C TRP A 150 62.67 -1.24 7.56
N PRO A 151 63.96 -1.54 7.37
CA PRO A 151 64.54 -2.53 6.45
C PRO A 151 64.17 -3.98 6.78
N PHE A 152 63.98 -4.80 5.74
CA PHE A 152 63.55 -6.19 5.93
C PHE A 152 64.64 -7.05 6.56
N LYS A 153 64.26 -7.92 7.49
CA LYS A 153 65.16 -8.87 8.17
C LYS A 153 65.97 -9.71 7.18
N ASP A 154 67.28 -9.74 7.39
CA ASP A 154 68.21 -10.64 6.71
C ASP A 154 69.25 -11.20 7.70
N LYS A 155 70.34 -11.81 7.21
CA LYS A 155 71.37 -12.40 8.08
C LYS A 155 72.20 -11.35 8.84
N THR A 156 72.15 -10.09 8.41
CA THR A 156 72.93 -8.96 8.92
C THR A 156 72.07 -7.92 9.64
N THR A 157 70.75 -7.98 9.48
CA THR A 157 69.78 -6.97 9.91
C THR A 157 68.70 -7.62 10.80
N GLY A 158 68.65 -7.23 12.07
CA GLY A 158 67.68 -7.70 13.07
C GLY A 158 66.29 -7.08 12.92
N ASP A 159 65.33 -7.55 13.73
CA ASP A 159 63.94 -7.04 13.71
C ASP A 159 63.81 -5.62 14.33
N ASP A 160 64.88 -5.11 14.94
CA ASP A 160 65.05 -3.78 15.54
C ASP A 160 65.74 -2.77 14.61
N ALA A 161 66.13 -3.19 13.40
CA ALA A 161 66.92 -2.35 12.49
C ALA A 161 66.26 -1.01 12.14
N CYS A 162 64.93 -0.97 12.03
CA CYS A 162 64.20 0.27 11.81
C CYS A 162 64.36 1.26 12.98
N GLU A 163 64.26 0.78 14.22
CA GLU A 163 64.39 1.60 15.42
C GLU A 163 65.84 2.08 15.59
N VAL A 164 66.81 1.18 15.45
CA VAL A 164 68.24 1.50 15.62
C VAL A 164 68.74 2.48 14.55
N GLN A 165 68.27 2.34 13.30
CA GLN A 165 68.76 3.14 12.18
C GLN A 165 68.07 4.51 12.08
N PHE A 166 66.78 4.60 12.40
CA PHE A 166 65.97 5.81 12.19
C PHE A 166 65.45 6.47 13.48
N ASN A 167 65.58 5.79 14.63
CA ASN A 167 65.13 6.27 15.94
C ASN A 167 63.62 6.58 16.00
N TYR A 168 62.81 5.76 15.34
CA TYR A 168 61.34 5.87 15.32
C TYR A 168 60.74 4.98 16.41
N GLY A 169 60.06 5.59 17.41
CA GLY A 169 59.59 4.88 18.61
C GLY A 169 58.11 4.52 18.63
N THR A 170 57.40 4.51 17.49
CA THR A 170 55.95 4.26 17.45
C THR A 170 55.55 3.30 16.32
N SER A 171 54.42 2.59 16.49
CA SER A 171 53.87 1.69 15.45
C SER A 171 53.08 2.44 14.38
N CYS A 172 53.16 2.02 13.13
CA CYS A 172 52.53 2.72 12.00
C CYS A 172 51.00 2.56 11.92
N LEU A 173 50.40 1.56 12.57
CA LEU A 173 48.97 1.27 12.45
C LEU A 173 48.06 2.46 12.81
N VAL A 174 48.32 3.13 13.94
CA VAL A 174 47.48 4.23 14.43
C VAL A 174 47.53 5.46 13.50
N PRO A 175 48.71 6.06 13.21
CA PRO A 175 48.79 7.22 12.33
C PRO A 175 48.31 6.91 10.91
N TRP A 176 48.60 5.71 10.39
CA TRP A 176 48.16 5.32 9.05
C TRP A 176 46.65 5.09 8.95
N ARG A 177 46.02 4.50 9.99
CA ARG A 177 44.56 4.39 10.10
C ARG A 177 43.89 5.77 10.15
N GLN A 178 44.47 6.71 10.90
CA GLN A 178 43.95 8.07 10.98
C GLN A 178 43.96 8.76 9.61
N GLN A 179 44.99 8.54 8.79
CA GLN A 179 45.03 9.06 7.42
C GLN A 179 44.00 8.38 6.51
N GLN A 180 43.80 7.06 6.63
CA GLN A 180 42.74 6.35 5.91
C GLN A 180 41.34 6.92 6.22
N GLN A 181 41.05 7.17 7.50
CA GLN A 181 39.79 7.78 7.91
C GLN A 181 39.67 9.22 7.42
N SER A 182 40.74 10.01 7.51
CA SER A 182 40.77 11.39 7.03
C SER A 182 40.50 11.46 5.53
N ALA A 183 41.13 10.63 4.72
CA ALA A 183 40.92 10.57 3.27
C ALA A 183 39.47 10.16 2.94
N SER A 184 38.96 9.12 3.61
CA SER A 184 37.58 8.65 3.41
C SER A 184 36.54 9.72 3.79
N TRP A 185 36.77 10.49 4.86
CA TRP A 185 35.93 11.63 5.23
C TRP A 185 35.95 12.76 4.20
N MET A 186 37.12 13.07 3.64
CA MET A 186 37.25 14.09 2.59
C MET A 186 36.45 13.71 1.34
N VAL A 187 36.52 12.44 0.90
CA VAL A 187 35.70 11.93 -0.21
C VAL A 187 34.21 12.01 0.10
N PHE A 188 33.80 11.58 1.29
CA PHE A 188 32.40 11.62 1.71
C PHE A 188 31.87 13.06 1.70
N ALA A 189 32.61 14.00 2.29
CA ALA A 189 32.25 15.41 2.31
C ALA A 189 32.17 16.01 0.89
N ALA A 190 33.12 15.70 0.00
CA ALA A 190 33.08 16.14 -1.40
C ALA A 190 31.84 15.61 -2.14
N ALA A 191 31.47 14.34 -1.92
CA ALA A 191 30.29 13.73 -2.52
C ALA A 191 28.99 14.37 -1.99
N VAL A 192 28.89 14.62 -0.68
CA VAL A 192 27.73 15.31 -0.06
C VAL A 192 27.59 16.73 -0.59
N LEU A 193 28.68 17.50 -0.67
CA LEU A 193 28.65 18.86 -1.24
C LEU A 193 28.17 18.85 -2.70
N THR A 194 28.59 17.86 -3.49
CA THR A 194 28.15 17.68 -4.88
C THR A 194 26.65 17.36 -4.97
N LEU A 195 26.13 16.51 -4.08
CA LEU A 195 24.69 16.22 -3.99
C LEU A 195 23.88 17.45 -3.56
N LEU A 196 24.39 18.24 -2.61
CA LEU A 196 23.71 19.47 -2.15
C LEU A 196 23.57 20.52 -3.26
N MET A 197 24.55 20.63 -4.16
CA MET A 197 24.41 21.48 -5.37
C MET A 197 23.25 21.03 -6.24
N LYS A 198 23.08 19.70 -6.41
CA LYS A 198 21.99 19.14 -7.21
C LYS A 198 20.63 19.30 -6.55
N VAL A 199 20.53 19.10 -5.23
CA VAL A 199 19.28 19.30 -4.49
C VAL A 199 18.83 20.76 -4.58
N ARG A 200 19.75 21.73 -4.45
CA ARG A 200 19.41 23.15 -4.59
C ARG A 200 18.96 23.52 -5.99
N VAL A 201 19.60 22.99 -7.03
CA VAL A 201 19.13 23.24 -8.40
C VAL A 201 17.88 22.46 -8.74
N ALA A 202 17.66 21.26 -8.19
CA ALA A 202 16.40 20.55 -8.30
C ALA A 202 15.27 21.31 -7.59
N LEU A 203 15.54 21.94 -6.43
CA LEU A 203 14.59 22.82 -5.74
C LEU A 203 14.37 24.13 -6.53
N TYR A 204 15.41 24.72 -7.11
CA TYR A 204 15.31 25.92 -7.95
C TYR A 204 14.60 25.63 -9.28
N GLN A 205 14.85 24.48 -9.91
CA GLN A 205 14.15 23.99 -11.09
C GLN A 205 12.74 23.54 -10.74
N ALA A 206 12.47 22.93 -9.58
CA ALA A 206 11.09 22.64 -9.14
C ALA A 206 10.32 23.94 -8.82
N MET A 207 11.02 24.99 -8.38
CA MET A 207 10.44 26.33 -8.19
C MET A 207 10.28 27.11 -9.50
N ARG A 208 11.09 26.85 -10.54
CA ARG A 208 11.13 27.62 -11.80
C ARG A 208 10.51 26.89 -13.00
N GLN A 209 10.77 25.60 -13.15
CA GLN A 209 9.93 24.70 -13.95
C GLN A 209 8.63 24.52 -13.17
N ARG A 210 7.61 25.28 -13.56
CA ARG A 210 6.27 24.72 -13.50
C ARG A 210 6.35 23.43 -14.35
N PRO A 211 6.12 22.25 -13.78
CA PRO A 211 5.96 21.08 -14.61
C PRO A 211 4.80 21.38 -15.56
N SER A 212 5.05 21.28 -16.86
CA SER A 212 4.04 21.53 -17.91
C SER A 212 2.75 20.74 -17.67
N TRP A 213 2.83 19.59 -16.99
CA TRP A 213 1.69 18.76 -16.59
C TRP A 213 0.84 19.30 -15.42
N MET A 214 1.31 20.29 -14.66
CA MET A 214 0.50 20.99 -13.63
C MET A 214 -0.27 22.20 -14.19
N THR A 215 -0.12 22.53 -15.47
CA THR A 215 -0.85 23.65 -16.09
C THR A 215 -2.17 23.24 -16.76
N MET A 216 -2.52 21.96 -16.74
CA MET A 216 -3.75 21.46 -17.37
C MET A 216 -4.81 20.95 -16.39
N GLN A 217 -4.51 20.92 -15.09
CA GLN A 217 -5.50 20.58 -14.06
C GLN A 217 -5.35 21.51 -12.87
N PHE A 218 -6.34 22.40 -12.74
CA PHE A 218 -6.64 23.19 -11.55
C PHE A 218 -5.66 24.32 -11.21
N GLY A 219 -5.70 25.35 -12.05
CA GLY A 219 -4.97 26.59 -11.85
C GLY A 219 -5.86 27.69 -11.28
N ARG A 220 -6.14 27.68 -9.97
CA ARG A 220 -5.95 28.84 -9.06
C ARG A 220 -6.32 28.50 -7.60
N GLN A 221 -5.44 29.01 -6.72
CA GLN A 221 -5.78 29.54 -5.38
C GLN A 221 -5.53 28.64 -4.16
N ALA A 222 -4.26 28.58 -3.74
CA ALA A 222 -3.92 28.54 -2.33
C ALA A 222 -2.61 29.31 -2.10
N ARG A 223 -2.71 30.63 -1.93
CA ARG A 223 -1.63 31.44 -1.35
C ARG A 223 -2.21 32.39 -0.31
N SER A 224 -2.46 31.86 0.88
CA SER A 224 -2.22 32.53 2.16
C SER A 224 -2.41 31.53 3.30
N GLN A 225 -1.32 30.89 3.73
CA GLN A 225 -1.22 30.35 5.07
C GLN A 225 0.11 30.84 5.64
N GLN A 226 0.02 31.89 6.46
CA GLN A 226 1.06 32.20 7.44
C GLN A 226 0.95 31.15 8.56
N TYR A 227 2.10 30.58 8.87
CA TYR A 227 2.34 29.72 10.03
C TYR A 227 2.10 30.50 11.33
N ILE A 228 1.41 29.88 12.30
CA ILE A 228 1.76 29.99 13.72
C ILE A 228 1.60 28.60 14.36
N THR A 229 2.66 28.15 15.03
CA THR A 229 2.80 26.90 15.81
C THR A 229 2.05 26.94 17.14
N PRO A 230 1.78 25.77 17.75
CA PRO A 230 0.93 25.64 18.93
C PRO A 230 1.70 25.90 20.24
N ALA A 231 1.13 26.70 21.13
CA ALA A 231 1.53 26.78 22.53
C ALA A 231 0.34 27.22 23.41
N ALA A 232 0.33 26.68 24.63
CA ALA A 232 -0.52 26.99 25.79
C ALA A 232 -1.91 26.30 25.86
N LEU A 233 -1.87 25.08 26.42
CA LEU A 233 -2.69 24.77 27.60
C LEU A 233 -2.10 25.54 28.79
N GLU A 234 -2.98 26.05 29.66
CA GLU A 234 -2.82 26.45 31.08
C GLU A 234 -3.51 27.80 31.38
N ASP A 235 -4.67 27.66 32.02
CA ASP A 235 -5.15 28.30 33.25
C ASP A 235 -5.10 29.83 33.53
N GLU A 236 -6.09 30.20 34.36
CA GLU A 236 -6.23 31.35 35.28
C GLU A 236 -6.88 32.66 34.78
N ASP A 237 -8.15 32.79 35.17
CA ASP A 237 -8.73 33.80 36.08
C ASP A 237 -8.35 35.30 36.02
N ALA A 238 -9.41 36.10 36.22
CA ALA A 238 -9.49 37.38 36.94
C ALA A 238 -9.31 38.72 36.20
N ASN A 239 -10.45 39.44 36.18
CA ASN A 239 -10.68 40.84 36.58
C ASN A 239 -10.14 42.07 35.81
N ASP A 240 -11.07 43.04 35.80
CA ASP A 240 -10.95 44.51 35.89
C ASP A 240 -10.56 45.36 34.67
N ASP A 241 -11.61 46.05 34.19
CA ASP A 241 -11.80 47.50 34.28
C ASP A 241 -11.01 48.52 33.44
N THR A 242 -11.83 49.49 33.01
CA THR A 242 -11.58 50.91 32.66
C THR A 242 -11.26 51.34 31.23
N GLU A 243 -12.29 51.98 30.67
CA GLU A 243 -12.35 53.31 30.05
C GLU A 243 -11.57 53.66 28.76
N GLY A 244 -12.35 54.12 27.77
CA GLY A 244 -12.15 55.48 27.24
C GLY A 244 -12.05 55.63 25.72
N GLY A 245 -13.09 56.23 25.10
CA GLY A 245 -12.86 57.29 24.10
C GLY A 245 -13.24 57.08 22.62
N ARG A 246 -14.54 57.24 22.32
CA ARG A 246 -15.15 58.19 21.34
C ARG A 246 -14.76 58.22 19.83
N ARG A 247 -15.86 58.32 19.04
CA ARG A 247 -16.08 58.83 17.65
C ARG A 247 -15.72 57.85 16.53
N GLY A 248 -16.50 57.65 15.46
CA GLY A 248 -17.67 58.37 14.95
C GLY A 248 -18.45 57.51 13.95
N ALA A 249 -19.75 57.76 13.86
CA ALA A 249 -20.70 57.11 12.95
C ALA A 249 -20.46 57.51 11.48
N PHE A 250 -20.92 56.70 10.52
CA PHE A 250 -21.80 57.10 9.41
C PHE A 250 -22.16 55.89 8.51
N LEU A 251 -23.45 55.54 8.48
CA LEU A 251 -24.11 54.81 7.38
C LEU A 251 -24.55 55.83 6.31
N PRO A 252 -24.83 55.39 5.06
CA PRO A 252 -26.10 55.78 4.47
C PRO A 252 -26.86 54.69 3.68
N ARG A 253 -28.15 54.99 3.51
CA ARG A 253 -29.28 54.24 2.92
C ARG A 253 -29.35 54.23 1.38
N ALA A 254 -30.01 53.18 0.91
CA ALA A 254 -30.86 52.91 -0.28
C ALA A 254 -31.31 53.99 -1.31
N GLY A 255 -31.39 53.52 -2.57
CA GLY A 255 -32.41 53.81 -3.62
C GLY A 255 -31.94 54.62 -4.86
N PRO A 256 -32.60 54.58 -6.05
CA PRO A 256 -33.74 53.77 -6.53
C PRO A 256 -33.59 53.15 -7.96
N ARG A 257 -34.65 52.46 -8.41
CA ARG A 257 -34.94 51.81 -9.71
C ARG A 257 -34.72 52.68 -10.96
N LEU A 258 -34.45 52.01 -12.10
CA LEU A 258 -34.84 52.43 -13.46
C LEU A 258 -35.15 51.19 -14.32
N ASP A 259 -36.39 51.15 -14.82
CA ASP A 259 -36.91 50.24 -15.83
C ASP A 259 -36.33 50.56 -17.21
N ASN A 260 -36.36 49.59 -18.14
CA ASN A 260 -36.54 49.81 -19.58
C ASN A 260 -36.96 48.49 -20.26
N GLU A 261 -38.24 48.40 -20.61
CA GLU A 261 -38.80 47.54 -21.65
C GLU A 261 -38.48 48.14 -23.03
N TRP A 262 -38.13 47.30 -24.02
CA TRP A 262 -38.48 47.54 -25.43
C TRP A 262 -38.77 46.19 -26.11
N ASN A 263 -39.85 46.21 -26.89
CA ASN A 263 -40.56 45.07 -27.45
C ASN A 263 -40.42 45.07 -28.99
N ASP A 264 -40.59 43.89 -29.59
CA ASP A 264 -41.29 43.61 -30.85
C ASP A 264 -40.63 43.67 -32.27
N ARG A 265 -40.92 42.58 -33.02
CA ARG A 265 -41.18 42.40 -34.48
C ARG A 265 -40.12 41.92 -35.50
N SER A 266 -40.23 40.62 -35.83
CA SER A 266 -40.55 39.98 -37.14
C SER A 266 -39.94 40.48 -38.46
N ASN A 267 -39.25 39.62 -39.25
CA ASN A 267 -39.82 38.77 -40.33
C ASN A 267 -38.78 38.14 -41.31
N LEU A 268 -39.06 36.88 -41.73
CA LEU A 268 -38.79 36.18 -43.03
C LEU A 268 -37.32 35.95 -43.52
N GLY A 269 -36.87 34.75 -43.93
CA GLY A 269 -37.49 33.43 -44.05
C GLY A 269 -36.56 32.32 -44.62
N LEU A 270 -37.07 31.06 -44.57
CA LEU A 270 -36.78 29.87 -45.42
C LEU A 270 -35.39 29.20 -45.26
N CYS A 271 -35.17 27.90 -44.97
CA CYS A 271 -35.91 26.63 -45.11
C CYS A 271 -35.51 25.59 -44.02
N ALA A 272 -36.42 24.65 -43.74
CA ALA A 272 -36.43 23.56 -42.73
C ALA A 272 -35.66 22.27 -43.14
N PRO A 273 -35.68 21.12 -42.40
CA PRO A 273 -36.22 20.81 -41.05
C PRO A 273 -35.18 20.13 -40.09
N PHE A 274 -35.12 20.43 -38.78
CA PHE A 274 -35.85 19.83 -37.65
C PHE A 274 -36.07 18.29 -37.67
N ILE A 275 -35.25 17.55 -36.91
CA ILE A 275 -35.66 16.35 -36.18
C ILE A 275 -35.52 16.66 -34.69
N SER A 276 -36.67 16.70 -34.02
CA SER A 276 -36.84 16.88 -32.58
C SER A 276 -36.00 15.86 -31.79
N SER A 277 -35.16 16.36 -30.88
CA SER A 277 -34.51 15.55 -29.85
C SER A 277 -35.53 15.17 -28.78
N ASP A 278 -35.99 13.94 -28.87
CA ASP A 278 -36.96 13.37 -27.95
C ASP A 278 -36.31 13.13 -26.57
N LYS A 279 -36.42 14.12 -25.67
CA LYS A 279 -36.05 14.00 -24.25
C LYS A 279 -36.93 12.99 -23.49
N ALA A 280 -38.02 12.51 -24.10
CA ALA A 280 -38.93 11.53 -23.51
C ALA A 280 -38.37 10.09 -23.54
N THR A 281 -37.52 9.75 -24.50
CA THR A 281 -37.02 8.36 -24.66
C THR A 281 -35.96 7.98 -23.62
N ILE A 282 -35.29 8.96 -23.01
CA ILE A 282 -34.36 8.73 -21.89
C ILE A 282 -35.11 8.59 -20.55
N GLN A 283 -36.32 9.16 -20.44
CA GLN A 283 -37.15 9.04 -19.23
C GLN A 283 -37.98 7.74 -19.18
N ALA A 284 -38.32 7.14 -20.33
CA ALA A 284 -39.23 6.00 -20.38
C ALA A 284 -38.60 4.61 -20.11
N ILE A 285 -37.26 4.48 -20.07
CA ILE A 285 -36.60 3.17 -19.91
C ILE A 285 -36.01 2.95 -18.51
N GLY A 286 -35.75 4.01 -17.75
CA GLY A 286 -35.31 3.92 -16.35
C GLY A 286 -36.38 3.42 -15.37
N ALA A 287 -37.65 3.43 -15.76
CA ALA A 287 -38.80 3.05 -14.92
C ALA A 287 -39.36 1.65 -15.21
N LEU A 288 -38.90 0.93 -16.24
CA LEU A 288 -39.55 -0.32 -16.70
C LEU A 288 -38.79 -1.63 -16.43
N ALA A 289 -37.68 -1.61 -15.68
CA ALA A 289 -36.89 -2.83 -15.44
C ALA A 289 -36.88 -3.33 -13.98
N TRP A 290 -37.44 -2.61 -13.02
CA TRP A 290 -37.28 -2.97 -11.60
C TRP A 290 -38.58 -3.11 -10.79
N ASP A 291 -39.75 -2.97 -11.42
CA ASP A 291 -41.07 -3.06 -10.76
C ASP A 291 -41.78 -4.42 -10.92
N ALA A 292 -41.06 -5.50 -11.23
CA ALA A 292 -41.65 -6.85 -11.20
C ALA A 292 -41.84 -7.33 -9.75
N PRO A 293 -43.07 -7.64 -9.28
CA PRO A 293 -43.27 -8.24 -7.98
C PRO A 293 -42.74 -9.68 -7.96
N LEU A 294 -42.09 -10.06 -6.85
CA LEU A 294 -41.69 -11.44 -6.58
C LEU A 294 -42.91 -12.38 -6.65
N PRO A 295 -42.81 -13.59 -7.25
CA PRO A 295 -43.85 -14.59 -7.09
C PRO A 295 -43.92 -15.04 -5.62
N THR A 296 -45.06 -14.80 -4.99
CA THR A 296 -45.41 -15.28 -3.64
C THR A 296 -45.59 -16.80 -3.66
N GLY A 297 -44.51 -17.54 -3.44
CA GLY A 297 -44.55 -18.97 -3.14
C GLY A 297 -44.95 -19.20 -1.68
N SER A 298 -46.09 -19.86 -1.47
CA SER A 298 -46.70 -20.13 -0.16
C SER A 298 -45.76 -20.83 0.82
N ALA A 299 -45.42 -20.16 1.93
CA ALA A 299 -44.88 -20.81 3.11
C ALA A 299 -46.02 -21.56 3.82
N ARG A 300 -46.05 -22.89 3.69
CA ARG A 300 -46.83 -23.74 4.59
C ARG A 300 -46.18 -23.73 5.97
N ILE A 301 -46.89 -23.14 6.93
CA ILE A 301 -46.63 -23.26 8.36
C ILE A 301 -46.78 -24.74 8.73
N LEU A 302 -45.67 -25.40 9.08
CA LEU A 302 -45.68 -26.67 9.79
C LEU A 302 -45.34 -26.39 11.26
N THR A 303 -46.40 -26.26 12.05
CA THR A 303 -46.36 -26.46 13.50
C THR A 303 -45.99 -27.91 13.80
N LEU A 304 -44.89 -28.15 14.54
CA LEU A 304 -44.60 -29.46 15.11
C LEU A 304 -44.44 -29.34 16.63
N ASN A 305 -45.28 -30.13 17.28
CA ASN A 305 -45.57 -30.15 18.71
C ASN A 305 -44.36 -30.56 19.56
N HIS A 306 -44.29 -29.94 20.73
CA HIS A 306 -43.61 -30.45 21.91
C HIS A 306 -44.17 -31.83 22.30
N SER A 307 -43.30 -32.84 22.38
CA SER A 307 -43.51 -34.00 23.25
C SER A 307 -42.28 -34.18 24.13
N THR A 308 -42.52 -33.96 25.41
CA THR A 308 -41.65 -34.22 26.55
C THR A 308 -41.38 -35.71 26.72
N GLU A 309 -40.12 -36.11 26.93
CA GLU A 309 -39.83 -37.26 27.77
C GLU A 309 -38.50 -37.10 28.53
N ARG A 310 -38.59 -37.33 29.84
CA ARG A 310 -37.54 -37.21 30.87
C ARG A 310 -36.73 -38.51 30.95
N GLN A 311 -35.45 -38.39 31.33
CA GLN A 311 -34.70 -39.28 32.24
C GLN A 311 -33.30 -38.65 32.46
N SER A 312 -32.98 -38.00 33.59
CA SER A 312 -32.48 -38.56 34.88
C SER A 312 -31.36 -39.60 34.66
N TRP A 313 -30.10 -39.42 35.09
CA TRP A 313 -29.64 -39.39 36.49
C TRP A 313 -28.26 -38.75 36.73
N ARG A 314 -28.01 -38.53 38.03
CA ARG A 314 -26.96 -37.85 38.80
C ARG A 314 -25.52 -38.39 38.72
N CYS A 315 -24.61 -37.50 39.15
CA CYS A 315 -23.20 -37.68 39.52
C CYS A 315 -22.92 -38.74 40.60
N TYR A 316 -21.72 -39.35 40.58
CA TYR A 316 -20.95 -39.75 41.77
C TYR A 316 -19.43 -39.74 41.53
N ASN A 317 -18.70 -39.56 42.64
CA ASN A 317 -17.27 -39.28 42.80
C ASN A 317 -16.32 -40.48 42.67
N VAL A 318 -15.06 -40.14 42.30
CA VAL A 318 -13.73 -40.63 42.75
C VAL A 318 -13.65 -41.88 43.62
N VAL A 319 -12.87 -42.90 43.19
CA VAL A 319 -11.89 -43.67 44.01
C VAL A 319 -10.74 -44.21 43.13
N ASN A 320 -9.52 -44.14 43.66
CA ASN A 320 -8.24 -44.65 43.14
C ASN A 320 -8.19 -46.20 43.09
N PRO A 321 -7.30 -46.81 42.28
CA PRO A 321 -6.29 -47.64 42.95
C PRO A 321 -4.89 -47.59 42.31
N ALA A 322 -3.89 -47.65 43.18
CA ALA A 322 -2.51 -47.97 42.84
C ALA A 322 -2.26 -49.48 43.00
N MET A 323 -1.55 -50.10 42.06
CA MET A 323 -0.48 -51.09 42.33
C MET A 323 0.26 -51.43 41.02
N GLY A 324 1.54 -51.77 41.17
CA GLY A 324 2.55 -51.70 40.13
C GLY A 324 2.77 -52.97 39.32
N SER A 325 3.48 -52.81 38.21
CA SER A 325 4.24 -53.88 37.57
C SER A 325 5.49 -53.29 36.93
N LYS A 326 6.65 -53.82 37.32
CA LYS A 326 7.97 -53.50 36.78
C LYS A 326 8.14 -54.26 35.45
N THR A 327 8.37 -53.56 34.35
CA THR A 327 8.86 -54.16 33.11
C THR A 327 10.18 -53.52 32.68
N LEU A 328 11.11 -54.42 32.32
CA LEU A 328 12.51 -54.18 32.00
C LEU A 328 12.69 -53.22 30.82
N GLY A 329 13.67 -52.32 30.97
CA GLY A 329 13.94 -51.25 30.03
C GLY A 329 14.62 -51.70 28.73
N LEU A 330 13.90 -51.55 27.62
CA LEU A 330 14.50 -51.31 26.31
C LEU A 330 14.64 -49.78 26.12
N ARG A 331 15.88 -49.31 26.01
CA ARG A 331 16.20 -47.89 25.81
C ARG A 331 15.75 -47.47 24.39
N LYS A 332 14.49 -47.04 24.25
CA LYS A 332 14.00 -46.35 23.05
C LYS A 332 14.69 -45.00 22.95
N TYR A 333 15.57 -44.82 21.97
CA TYR A 333 16.05 -43.50 21.59
C TYR A 333 14.87 -42.72 21.00
N SER A 334 14.39 -41.72 21.74
CA SER A 334 13.42 -40.76 21.22
C SER A 334 14.09 -39.87 20.17
N PRO A 335 13.40 -39.50 19.07
CA PRO A 335 13.93 -38.57 18.09
C PRO A 335 14.31 -37.24 18.76
N ARG A 336 15.43 -36.67 18.33
CA ARG A 336 15.97 -35.40 18.86
C ARG A 336 14.99 -34.27 18.56
N SER A 337 14.74 -33.37 19.52
CA SER A 337 13.92 -32.18 19.28
C SER A 337 14.56 -31.30 18.19
N ARG A 338 13.79 -30.98 17.13
CA ARG A 338 14.27 -30.11 16.02
C ARG A 338 14.52 -28.67 16.48
N THR A 339 13.79 -28.22 17.50
CA THR A 339 13.75 -26.86 18.09
C THR A 339 14.52 -26.72 19.41
N GLY A 340 15.27 -27.75 19.82
CA GLY A 340 16.01 -27.72 21.08
C GLY A 340 17.13 -26.67 21.08
N CYS A 341 17.29 -25.97 22.20
CA CYS A 341 18.33 -24.96 22.37
C CYS A 341 19.74 -25.52 22.09
N ARG A 342 20.67 -24.71 21.56
CA ARG A 342 22.06 -25.16 21.28
C ARG A 342 22.73 -25.63 22.56
N THR A 343 22.55 -24.93 23.67
CA THR A 343 23.07 -25.31 24.99
C THR A 343 22.62 -26.72 25.41
N CYS A 344 21.37 -27.09 25.11
CA CYS A 344 20.76 -28.37 25.42
C CYS A 344 21.31 -29.48 24.52
N ARG A 345 21.47 -29.16 23.22
CA ARG A 345 22.07 -30.05 22.22
C ARG A 345 23.52 -30.37 22.51
N THR A 346 24.33 -29.35 22.84
CA THR A 346 25.73 -29.54 23.23
C THR A 346 25.84 -30.43 24.46
N ARG A 347 24.92 -30.25 25.41
CA ARG A 347 24.81 -31.09 26.63
C ARG A 347 24.25 -32.49 26.38
N ARG A 348 23.80 -32.80 25.16
CA ARG A 348 23.13 -34.06 24.81
C ARG A 348 21.94 -34.41 25.71
N ILE A 349 21.25 -33.39 26.23
CA ILE A 349 20.01 -33.52 27.01
C ILE A 349 18.82 -33.02 26.18
N LYS A 350 17.62 -33.54 26.47
CA LYS A 350 16.39 -33.09 25.82
C LYS A 350 16.08 -31.66 26.27
N CYS A 351 15.85 -30.75 25.31
CA CYS A 351 15.35 -29.43 25.63
C CYS A 351 13.89 -29.57 26.07
N ASP A 352 13.52 -28.92 27.15
CA ASP A 352 12.17 -28.86 27.68
C ASP A 352 11.28 -27.84 26.94
N GLU A 353 11.86 -27.10 25.99
CA GLU A 353 11.16 -26.19 25.07
C GLU A 353 10.23 -25.18 25.78
N THR A 354 10.50 -24.81 27.04
CA THR A 354 9.66 -23.83 27.74
C THR A 354 9.59 -22.49 27.00
N PRO A 355 8.40 -21.86 26.94
CA PRO A 355 8.22 -20.53 26.35
C PRO A 355 9.15 -19.50 27.02
N GLY A 356 9.72 -18.60 26.22
CA GLY A 356 10.61 -17.52 26.69
C GLY A 356 12.08 -17.66 26.23
N PRO A 357 12.95 -16.70 26.61
CA PRO A 357 14.33 -16.61 26.12
C PRO A 357 15.25 -17.71 26.65
N SER A 358 14.83 -18.46 27.67
CA SER A 358 15.64 -19.53 28.28
C SER A 358 14.82 -20.77 28.65
N CYS A 359 15.39 -21.94 28.37
CA CYS A 359 14.81 -23.24 28.71
C CYS A 359 14.96 -23.54 30.22
N LYS A 360 14.03 -24.24 30.89
CA LYS A 360 14.20 -24.53 32.33
C LYS A 360 15.43 -25.40 32.57
N ASN A 361 15.80 -26.29 31.65
CA ASN A 361 17.03 -27.08 31.77
C ASN A 361 18.32 -26.23 31.69
N CYS A 362 18.24 -25.04 31.12
CA CYS A 362 19.31 -24.07 31.00
C CYS A 362 19.36 -23.21 32.27
N THR A 363 18.19 -22.64 32.62
CA THR A 363 17.98 -21.77 33.78
C THR A 363 18.27 -22.48 35.11
N SER A 364 17.79 -23.72 35.28
CA SER A 364 18.06 -24.53 36.48
C SER A 364 19.54 -24.83 36.72
N THR A 365 20.38 -24.65 35.70
CA THR A 365 21.82 -24.85 35.81
C THR A 365 22.63 -23.56 35.65
N GLY A 366 21.98 -22.39 35.65
CA GLY A 366 22.63 -21.09 35.53
C GLY A 366 23.33 -20.84 34.20
N ARG A 367 22.98 -21.57 33.13
CA ARG A 367 23.65 -21.46 31.82
C ARG A 367 22.89 -20.57 30.86
N THR A 368 23.61 -19.76 30.10
CA THR A 368 23.07 -18.97 29.00
C THR A 368 22.43 -19.88 27.96
N CYS A 369 21.13 -19.66 27.70
CA CYS A 369 20.37 -20.43 26.74
C CYS A 369 20.59 -19.87 25.33
N ASP A 370 21.44 -20.53 24.54
CA ASP A 370 21.67 -20.18 23.14
C ASP A 370 20.53 -20.78 22.29
N ARG A 371 19.40 -20.09 22.31
CA ARG A 371 18.21 -20.41 21.51
C ARG A 371 18.08 -19.33 20.45
N SER A 372 18.11 -19.70 19.16
CA SER A 372 17.63 -18.79 18.11
C SER A 372 16.20 -18.40 18.47
N PRO A 373 15.83 -17.11 18.49
CA PRO A 373 14.50 -16.68 18.90
C PRO A 373 13.49 -17.20 17.88
N VAL A 374 12.97 -18.40 18.13
CA VAL A 374 11.76 -18.91 17.50
C VAL A 374 10.66 -18.41 18.42
N PHE A 375 9.90 -17.42 17.97
CA PHE A 375 8.75 -16.96 18.74
C PHE A 375 7.75 -18.11 18.78
N GLN A 376 7.34 -18.49 19.98
CA GLN A 376 6.37 -19.56 20.19
C GLN A 376 5.05 -18.94 20.57
N LEU A 377 3.98 -19.38 19.94
CA LEU A 377 2.65 -18.89 20.28
C LEU A 377 2.27 -19.45 21.67
N PRO A 378 1.58 -18.66 22.52
CA PRO A 378 1.13 -19.14 23.81
C PRO A 378 0.22 -20.37 23.64
N VAL A 379 0.46 -21.40 24.45
CA VAL A 379 -0.30 -22.65 24.47
C VAL A 379 -1.72 -22.35 24.96
N LYS A 380 -2.65 -22.05 24.05
CA LYS A 380 -4.08 -22.05 24.37
C LYS A 380 -4.57 -23.50 24.38
N THR A 381 -5.27 -23.87 25.44
CA THR A 381 -5.99 -25.14 25.58
C THR A 381 -6.88 -25.34 24.37
N ARG A 382 -6.65 -26.43 23.61
CA ARG A 382 -7.44 -26.97 22.48
C ARG A 382 -8.51 -26.02 21.90
N LEU A 383 -8.30 -25.57 20.67
CA LEU A 383 -9.39 -25.17 19.77
C LEU A 383 -10.37 -26.36 19.67
N ARG A 384 -11.42 -26.34 20.49
CA ARG A 384 -12.57 -27.23 20.38
C ARG A 384 -13.58 -26.50 19.51
N HIS A 385 -13.45 -26.54 18.19
CA HIS A 385 -14.61 -26.41 17.31
C HIS A 385 -14.41 -27.32 16.11
N ALA A 386 -15.36 -28.23 15.96
CA ALA A 386 -15.36 -29.37 15.07
C ALA A 386 -15.93 -29.01 13.70
N SER A 387 -15.57 -29.86 12.75
CA SER A 387 -16.06 -30.07 11.39
C SER A 387 -17.46 -29.57 11.05
N LEU A 388 -17.64 -29.12 9.81
CA LEU A 388 -18.47 -29.79 8.80
C LEU A 388 -18.18 -29.18 7.41
N LEU A 389 -17.84 -30.06 6.46
CA LEU A 389 -17.81 -29.87 5.00
C LEU A 389 -16.94 -28.72 4.45
N HIS A 390 -15.65 -29.00 4.24
CA HIS A 390 -14.82 -28.58 3.09
C HIS A 390 -13.62 -29.54 3.02
N THR A 391 -12.98 -29.69 1.85
CA THR A 391 -11.83 -30.58 1.58
C THR A 391 -10.65 -30.29 2.53
N HIS A 392 -10.65 -30.88 3.72
CA HIS A 392 -9.56 -30.75 4.68
C HIS A 392 -8.36 -31.54 4.19
N ILE A 393 -7.39 -30.85 3.58
CA ILE A 393 -6.08 -31.43 3.29
C ILE A 393 -5.28 -31.51 4.60
N SER A 394 -4.61 -32.65 4.85
CA SER A 394 -3.86 -32.93 6.07
C SER A 394 -2.92 -31.78 6.48
N THR A 395 -3.05 -31.28 7.70
CA THR A 395 -2.14 -30.27 8.28
C THR A 395 -0.83 -30.90 8.81
N ASN A 396 -0.68 -32.22 8.74
CA ASN A 396 0.53 -32.92 9.16
C ASN A 396 1.58 -32.96 8.03
N VAL A 397 2.03 -31.78 7.61
CA VAL A 397 3.11 -31.65 6.63
C VAL A 397 4.47 -31.92 7.32
N PRO A 398 5.28 -32.88 6.82
CA PRO A 398 6.59 -33.18 7.40
C PRO A 398 7.49 -31.94 7.42
N GLY A 399 8.03 -31.60 8.60
CA GLY A 399 8.98 -30.50 8.75
C GLY A 399 8.42 -29.20 9.36
N MET A 400 7.09 -29.06 9.46
CA MET A 400 6.47 -27.91 10.14
C MET A 400 6.58 -27.99 11.68
N THR A 401 6.76 -26.84 12.30
CA THR A 401 6.64 -26.65 13.75
C THR A 401 5.20 -26.82 14.23
N THR A 402 4.99 -26.85 15.55
CA THR A 402 3.63 -26.89 16.14
C THR A 402 2.85 -25.63 15.85
N ASP A 403 3.51 -24.47 15.89
CA ASP A 403 2.88 -23.17 15.67
C ASP A 403 2.54 -22.95 14.20
N GLU A 404 3.43 -23.35 13.28
CA GLU A 404 3.13 -23.34 11.83
C GLU A 404 1.93 -24.23 11.50
N ARG A 405 1.83 -25.43 12.10
CA ARG A 405 0.66 -26.30 11.92
C ARG A 405 -0.62 -25.70 12.49
N ARG A 406 -0.51 -25.01 13.63
CA ARG A 406 -1.64 -24.31 14.23
C ARG A 406 -2.13 -23.18 13.33
N CYS A 407 -1.22 -22.35 12.79
CA CYS A 407 -1.58 -21.26 11.88
C CYS A 407 -2.09 -21.76 10.53
N LEU A 408 -1.58 -22.88 10.01
CA LEU A 408 -2.14 -23.53 8.82
C LEU A 408 -3.56 -24.05 9.09
N ALA A 409 -3.80 -24.65 10.25
CA ALA A 409 -5.14 -25.06 10.65
C ALA A 409 -6.08 -23.85 10.77
N LEU A 410 -5.63 -22.75 11.42
CA LEU A 410 -6.39 -21.49 11.50
C LEU A 410 -6.71 -20.94 10.12
N PHE A 411 -5.76 -20.98 9.18
CA PHE A 411 -6.00 -20.57 7.81
C PHE A 411 -7.13 -21.39 7.17
N GLN A 412 -7.07 -22.72 7.28
CA GLN A 412 -8.08 -23.61 6.70
C GLN A 412 -9.47 -23.47 7.34
N THR A 413 -9.53 -23.38 8.67
CA THR A 413 -10.80 -23.42 9.42
C THR A 413 -11.44 -22.07 9.63
N TYR A 414 -10.67 -20.98 9.48
CA TYR A 414 -11.13 -19.64 9.81
C TYR A 414 -10.77 -18.63 8.71
N THR A 415 -9.50 -18.37 8.43
CA THR A 415 -9.11 -17.27 7.51
C THR A 415 -9.64 -17.46 6.09
N MET A 416 -9.49 -18.64 5.50
CA MET A 416 -9.98 -18.92 4.15
C MET A 416 -11.51 -18.81 4.07
N PRO A 417 -12.32 -19.40 4.98
CA PRO A 417 -13.76 -19.17 5.02
C PRO A 417 -14.18 -17.69 5.14
N MET A 418 -13.42 -16.86 5.87
CA MET A 418 -13.71 -15.42 5.91
C MET A 418 -13.44 -14.78 4.54
N LEU A 419 -12.27 -15.05 3.94
CA LEU A 419 -11.86 -14.51 2.64
C LEU A 419 -12.87 -14.85 1.52
N THR A 420 -13.46 -16.04 1.57
CA THR A 420 -14.45 -16.54 0.60
C THR A 420 -15.88 -16.49 1.13
N GLY A 421 -16.18 -15.63 2.10
CA GLY A 421 -17.48 -15.60 2.79
C GLY A 421 -18.67 -15.24 1.88
N LEU A 422 -18.44 -14.44 0.85
CA LEU A 422 -19.46 -14.04 -0.13
C LEU A 422 -19.49 -14.96 -1.35
N CYS A 423 -18.35 -15.16 -2.02
CA CYS A 423 -18.23 -16.00 -3.20
C CYS A 423 -17.10 -17.02 -3.02
N ASP A 424 -17.19 -18.12 -3.77
CA ASP A 424 -16.08 -19.06 -3.87
C ASP A 424 -14.88 -18.42 -4.59
N SER A 425 -13.70 -18.98 -4.37
CA SER A 425 -12.46 -18.51 -5.00
C SER A 425 -11.53 -19.69 -5.22
N GLU A 426 -11.31 -20.02 -6.49
CA GLU A 426 -10.40 -21.09 -6.88
C GLU A 426 -8.97 -20.83 -6.37
N LEU A 427 -8.53 -19.57 -6.35
CA LEU A 427 -7.24 -19.20 -5.81
C LEU A 427 -7.08 -19.65 -4.35
N TRP A 428 -8.03 -19.31 -3.48
CA TRP A 428 -7.92 -19.59 -2.05
C TRP A 428 -8.24 -21.04 -1.70
N GLN A 429 -9.33 -21.58 -2.26
CA GLN A 429 -9.82 -22.92 -1.94
C GLN A 429 -9.04 -24.05 -2.60
N ARG A 430 -8.38 -23.80 -3.75
CA ARG A 430 -7.57 -24.80 -4.47
C ARG A 430 -6.08 -24.46 -4.44
N LEU A 431 -5.66 -23.38 -5.10
CA LEU A 431 -4.24 -23.14 -5.40
C LEU A 431 -3.40 -22.82 -4.14
N VAL A 432 -3.80 -21.81 -3.36
CA VAL A 432 -3.13 -21.42 -2.11
C VAL A 432 -3.12 -22.58 -1.12
N LEU A 433 -4.25 -23.28 -1.00
CA LEU A 433 -4.37 -24.41 -0.07
C LEU A 433 -3.39 -25.55 -0.44
N GLN A 434 -3.34 -25.96 -1.70
CA GLN A 434 -2.41 -27.00 -2.17
C GLN A 434 -0.95 -26.56 -2.03
N MET A 435 -0.63 -25.36 -2.50
CA MET A 435 0.74 -24.83 -2.47
C MET A 435 1.27 -24.57 -1.06
N SER A 436 0.39 -24.28 -0.08
CA SER A 436 0.80 -24.11 1.32
C SER A 436 1.47 -25.35 1.92
N GLN A 437 1.24 -26.53 1.34
CA GLN A 437 1.78 -27.80 1.81
C GLN A 437 3.02 -28.27 1.05
N THR A 438 3.08 -27.93 -0.24
CA THR A 438 4.16 -28.36 -1.13
C THR A 438 5.30 -27.35 -1.21
N GLU A 439 4.99 -26.05 -1.09
CA GLU A 439 5.94 -24.96 -1.28
C GLU A 439 6.27 -24.26 0.05
N PRO A 440 7.51 -24.36 0.56
CA PRO A 440 7.89 -23.78 1.85
C PRO A 440 7.67 -22.26 1.94
N ALA A 441 7.87 -21.53 0.85
CA ALA A 441 7.62 -20.09 0.80
C ALA A 441 6.14 -19.77 1.05
N VAL A 442 5.24 -20.50 0.38
CA VAL A 442 3.79 -20.32 0.54
C VAL A 442 3.34 -20.79 1.92
N GLY A 443 3.87 -21.91 2.42
CA GLY A 443 3.56 -22.40 3.77
C GLY A 443 3.90 -21.36 4.86
N HIS A 444 5.05 -20.70 4.77
CA HIS A 444 5.42 -19.60 5.67
C HIS A 444 4.51 -18.37 5.48
N ALA A 445 4.17 -18.00 4.25
CA ALA A 445 3.27 -16.87 3.99
C ALA A 445 1.85 -17.12 4.54
N VAL A 446 1.32 -18.33 4.37
CA VAL A 446 0.01 -18.73 4.93
C VAL A 446 0.04 -18.76 6.47
N ALA A 447 1.12 -19.25 7.07
CA ALA A 447 1.27 -19.23 8.52
C ALA A 447 1.30 -17.79 9.06
N ALA A 448 1.98 -16.87 8.38
CA ALA A 448 1.98 -15.45 8.70
C ALA A 448 0.58 -14.85 8.58
N LEU A 449 -0.13 -15.10 7.49
CA LEU A 449 -1.49 -14.62 7.27
C LEU A 449 -2.46 -15.12 8.36
N GLY A 450 -2.40 -16.41 8.71
CA GLY A 450 -3.21 -16.97 9.79
C GLY A 450 -2.93 -16.30 11.15
N ALA A 451 -1.67 -16.01 11.46
CA ALA A 451 -1.30 -15.33 12.70
C ALA A 451 -1.70 -13.85 12.73
N PHE A 452 -1.52 -13.11 11.63
CA PHE A 452 -1.98 -11.72 11.52
C PHE A 452 -3.50 -11.61 11.63
N HIS A 453 -4.24 -12.50 10.95
CA HIS A 453 -5.69 -12.47 10.98
C HIS A 453 -6.26 -12.74 12.39
N GLU A 454 -5.65 -13.66 13.14
CA GLU A 454 -6.01 -13.92 14.55
C GLU A 454 -5.81 -12.65 15.41
N THR A 455 -4.69 -11.94 15.24
CA THR A 455 -4.42 -10.70 16.01
C THR A 455 -5.41 -9.58 15.69
N THR A 456 -5.76 -9.41 14.41
CA THR A 456 -6.73 -8.41 13.98
C THR A 456 -8.13 -8.74 14.52
N THR A 457 -8.54 -10.01 14.45
CA THR A 457 -9.84 -10.46 14.97
C THR A 457 -9.97 -10.22 16.47
N ALA A 458 -8.94 -10.59 17.25
CA ALA A 458 -8.96 -10.45 18.71
C ALA A 458 -9.09 -8.99 19.18
N SER A 459 -8.55 -8.04 18.39
CA SER A 459 -8.69 -6.60 18.62
C SER A 459 -10.11 -6.11 18.30
N VAL A 460 -10.68 -6.55 17.17
CA VAL A 460 -12.05 -6.21 16.75
C VAL A 460 -13.11 -6.74 17.72
N THR A 461 -12.93 -7.94 18.26
CA THR A 461 -13.88 -8.53 19.21
C THR A 461 -13.70 -8.03 20.64
N GLY A 462 -12.74 -7.12 20.90
CA GLY A 462 -12.45 -6.60 22.24
C GLY A 462 -11.96 -7.67 23.24
N THR A 463 -11.56 -8.85 22.74
CA THR A 463 -11.11 -10.00 23.56
C THR A 463 -9.61 -9.96 23.85
N GLU A 464 -9.00 -8.77 23.85
CA GLU A 464 -7.56 -8.60 24.01
C GLU A 464 -7.09 -9.14 25.38
N VAL A 465 -6.33 -10.24 25.35
CA VAL A 465 -5.60 -10.72 26.53
C VAL A 465 -4.33 -9.89 26.65
N VAL A 466 -4.25 -9.07 27.70
CA VAL A 466 -3.08 -8.25 28.04
C VAL A 466 -1.80 -9.11 27.98
N GLY A 467 -0.91 -8.80 27.02
CA GLY A 467 0.37 -9.47 26.81
C GLY A 467 0.43 -10.55 25.71
N GLY A 468 -0.70 -11.07 25.21
CA GLY A 468 -0.71 -12.16 24.20
C GLY A 468 -0.66 -11.72 22.73
N ASN A 469 -1.01 -10.46 22.43
CA ASN A 469 -1.15 -9.96 21.05
C ASN A 469 0.21 -9.74 20.35
N ASN A 470 1.28 -9.49 21.14
CA ASN A 470 2.61 -9.20 20.60
C ASN A 470 3.32 -10.46 20.07
N ASP A 471 3.15 -11.62 20.74
CA ASP A 471 3.79 -12.88 20.35
C ASP A 471 3.30 -13.38 18.99
N TYR A 472 1.99 -13.26 18.72
CA TYR A 472 1.41 -13.59 17.42
C TYR A 472 1.92 -12.67 16.31
N ARG A 473 1.98 -11.36 16.57
CA ARG A 473 2.49 -10.39 15.59
C ARG A 473 3.96 -10.64 15.28
N LEU A 474 4.78 -10.93 16.29
CA LEU A 474 6.20 -11.25 16.12
C LEU A 474 6.39 -12.56 15.35
N PHE A 475 5.62 -13.60 15.69
CA PHE A 475 5.61 -14.86 14.93
C PHE A 475 5.20 -14.62 13.47
N ALA A 476 4.16 -13.82 13.23
CA ALA A 476 3.69 -13.52 11.88
C ALA A 476 4.76 -12.81 11.04
N LEU A 477 5.44 -11.81 11.62
CA LEU A 477 6.57 -11.12 10.98
C LEU A 477 7.76 -12.05 10.71
N GLU A 478 8.06 -12.97 11.64
CA GLU A 478 9.10 -13.98 11.44
C GLU A 478 8.78 -14.89 10.25
N GLN A 479 7.54 -15.40 10.18
CA GLN A 479 7.07 -16.26 9.10
C GLN A 479 7.03 -15.52 7.76
N TYR A 480 6.58 -14.27 7.74
CA TYR A 480 6.62 -13.39 6.57
C TYR A 480 8.06 -13.23 6.06
N GLY A 481 9.01 -12.93 6.95
CA GLY A 481 10.42 -12.79 6.61
C GLY A 481 11.04 -14.10 6.08
N ARG A 482 10.66 -15.25 6.65
CA ARG A 482 11.08 -16.58 6.17
C ARG A 482 10.56 -16.86 4.76
N ALA A 483 9.30 -16.54 4.47
CA ALA A 483 8.72 -16.70 3.13
C ALA A 483 9.54 -15.93 2.07
N ILE A 484 9.85 -14.66 2.34
CA ILE A 484 10.68 -13.82 1.46
C ILE A 484 12.09 -14.40 1.33
N ALA A 485 12.71 -14.85 2.43
CA ALA A 485 14.06 -15.43 2.40
C ALA A 485 14.13 -16.70 1.52
N VAL A 486 13.11 -17.56 1.58
CA VAL A 486 13.02 -18.76 0.73
C VAL A 486 12.88 -18.39 -0.74
N LEU A 487 11.99 -17.43 -1.08
CA LEU A 487 11.83 -16.94 -2.45
C LEU A 487 13.13 -16.34 -3.01
N ARG A 488 13.79 -15.47 -2.23
CA ARG A 488 15.05 -14.83 -2.64
C ARG A 488 16.14 -15.85 -2.93
N ARG A 489 16.26 -16.90 -2.11
CA ARG A 489 17.24 -17.98 -2.34
C ARG A 489 16.98 -18.67 -3.67
N ARG A 490 15.73 -19.08 -3.95
CA ARG A 490 15.36 -19.72 -5.23
C ARG A 490 15.65 -18.82 -6.44
N LEU A 491 15.32 -17.54 -6.34
CA LEU A 491 15.62 -16.56 -7.40
C LEU A 491 17.12 -16.43 -7.66
N THR A 492 17.96 -16.42 -6.62
CA THR A 492 19.42 -16.32 -6.78
C THR A 492 20.09 -17.60 -7.25
N SER A 493 19.47 -18.77 -7.02
CA SER A 493 20.04 -20.06 -7.40
C SER A 493 19.96 -20.36 -8.90
N GLY A 494 19.23 -19.54 -9.69
CA GLY A 494 19.18 -19.65 -11.14
C GLY A 494 18.64 -21.00 -11.66
N SER A 495 17.88 -21.73 -10.83
CA SER A 495 17.62 -23.17 -10.98
C SER A 495 16.63 -23.56 -12.09
N GLY A 496 16.23 -22.64 -12.98
CA GLY A 496 15.24 -22.91 -14.04
C GLY A 496 13.91 -23.48 -13.52
N ASP A 497 13.58 -23.19 -12.27
CA ASP A 497 12.49 -23.82 -11.53
C ASP A 497 11.12 -23.41 -12.11
N PRO A 498 10.35 -24.34 -12.70
CA PRO A 498 9.10 -24.01 -13.38
C PRO A 498 8.02 -23.53 -12.41
N GLN A 499 8.07 -23.94 -11.13
CA GLN A 499 7.06 -23.58 -10.12
C GLN A 499 7.32 -22.20 -9.50
N LEU A 500 8.51 -21.62 -9.70
CA LEU A 500 8.91 -20.38 -9.04
C LEU A 500 8.01 -19.20 -9.42
N ARG A 501 7.57 -19.11 -10.69
CA ARG A 501 6.64 -18.07 -11.15
C ARG A 501 5.33 -18.11 -10.37
N VAL A 502 4.70 -19.29 -10.33
CA VAL A 502 3.43 -19.54 -9.62
C VAL A 502 3.59 -19.27 -8.12
N THR A 503 4.67 -19.76 -7.53
CA THR A 503 5.00 -19.55 -6.10
C THR A 503 5.11 -18.06 -5.78
N ALA A 504 5.78 -17.29 -6.63
CA ALA A 504 5.92 -15.85 -6.45
C ALA A 504 4.56 -15.13 -6.56
N LEU A 505 3.73 -15.50 -7.55
CA LEU A 505 2.38 -14.93 -7.71
C LEU A 505 1.49 -15.21 -6.50
N VAL A 506 1.46 -16.46 -6.00
CA VAL A 506 0.73 -16.81 -4.76
C VAL A 506 1.22 -15.99 -3.57
N CYS A 507 2.54 -15.89 -3.39
CA CYS A 507 3.10 -15.10 -2.29
C CYS A 507 2.74 -13.61 -2.43
N CYS A 508 2.75 -13.04 -3.64
CA CYS A 508 2.30 -11.66 -3.87
C CYS A 508 0.85 -11.45 -3.41
N VAL A 509 -0.08 -12.35 -3.76
CA VAL A 509 -1.48 -12.22 -3.31
C VAL A 509 -1.61 -12.35 -1.79
N ILE A 510 -0.93 -13.32 -1.17
CA ILE A 510 -0.96 -13.49 0.29
C ILE A 510 -0.35 -12.26 0.99
N PHE A 511 0.75 -11.73 0.48
CA PHE A 511 1.37 -10.53 1.05
C PHE A 511 0.50 -9.30 0.86
N VAL A 512 -0.21 -9.14 -0.26
CA VAL A 512 -1.24 -8.10 -0.40
C VAL A 512 -2.23 -8.18 0.77
N VAL A 513 -2.79 -9.36 1.07
CA VAL A 513 -3.72 -9.52 2.19
C VAL A 513 -3.06 -9.24 3.55
N ILE A 514 -1.82 -9.66 3.77
CA ILE A 514 -1.09 -9.38 5.02
C ILE A 514 -0.85 -7.88 5.21
N GLU A 515 -0.44 -7.17 4.16
CA GLU A 515 -0.21 -5.72 4.23
C GLU A 515 -1.53 -4.95 4.39
N LEU A 516 -2.61 -5.44 3.79
CA LEU A 516 -3.97 -4.94 3.99
C LEU A 516 -4.41 -5.03 5.45
N LEU A 517 -4.17 -6.17 6.11
CA LEU A 517 -4.49 -6.35 7.54
C LEU A 517 -3.66 -5.44 8.47
N GLN A 518 -2.54 -4.92 7.96
CA GLN A 518 -1.64 -4.04 8.69
C GLN A 518 -1.79 -2.56 8.31
N ASP A 519 -2.74 -2.21 7.42
CA ASP A 519 -2.92 -0.86 6.88
C ASP A 519 -1.69 -0.30 6.11
N ASN A 520 -0.84 -1.17 5.57
CA ASN A 520 0.36 -0.79 4.81
C ASN A 520 0.07 -0.70 3.30
N TYR A 521 -0.73 0.28 2.88
CA TYR A 521 -1.15 0.43 1.47
C TYR A 521 0.00 0.59 0.48
N ARG A 522 1.12 1.19 0.90
CA ARG A 522 2.32 1.29 0.07
C ARG A 522 2.83 -0.09 -0.35
N ASP A 523 2.95 -1.01 0.59
CA ASP A 523 3.49 -2.35 0.33
C ASP A 523 2.46 -3.23 -0.40
N VAL A 524 1.16 -2.99 -0.18
CA VAL A 524 0.09 -3.55 -1.02
C VAL A 524 0.33 -3.21 -2.50
N LEU A 525 0.55 -1.92 -2.82
CA LEU A 525 0.80 -1.49 -4.20
C LEU A 525 2.10 -2.07 -4.77
N VAL A 526 3.14 -2.25 -3.94
CA VAL A 526 4.40 -2.89 -4.35
C VAL A 526 4.16 -4.36 -4.74
N HIS A 527 3.48 -5.14 -3.89
CA HIS A 527 3.19 -6.55 -4.18
C HIS A 527 2.26 -6.71 -5.38
N LEU A 528 1.24 -5.85 -5.51
CA LEU A 528 0.32 -5.82 -6.64
C LEU A 528 1.04 -5.51 -7.97
N LYS A 529 1.89 -4.48 -7.98
CA LYS A 529 2.68 -4.09 -9.16
C LYS A 529 3.66 -5.18 -9.59
N ASN A 530 4.35 -5.80 -8.63
CA ASN A 530 5.31 -6.87 -8.90
C ASN A 530 4.60 -8.14 -9.37
N GLY A 531 3.49 -8.54 -8.74
CA GLY A 531 2.69 -9.69 -9.16
C GLY A 531 2.13 -9.50 -10.58
N THR A 532 1.61 -8.32 -10.89
CA THR A 532 1.16 -7.95 -12.24
C THR A 532 2.28 -8.03 -13.26
N TYR A 533 3.49 -7.56 -12.90
CA TYR A 533 4.66 -7.67 -13.77
C TYR A 533 5.08 -9.11 -14.04
N ILE A 534 5.08 -9.97 -13.02
CA ILE A 534 5.41 -11.40 -13.16
C ILE A 534 4.37 -12.12 -14.04
N LEU A 535 3.10 -11.75 -13.92
CA LEU A 535 2.01 -12.36 -14.67
C LEU A 535 2.01 -11.91 -16.15
N MET A 536 2.07 -10.59 -16.38
CA MET A 536 1.85 -9.98 -17.70
C MET A 536 3.14 -9.66 -18.47
N ASN A 537 4.31 -9.70 -17.81
CA ASN A 537 5.58 -9.21 -18.34
C ASN A 537 5.50 -7.75 -18.84
N GLN A 538 4.66 -6.95 -18.19
CA GLN A 538 4.38 -5.55 -18.51
C GLN A 538 4.16 -4.78 -17.21
N THR A 539 4.28 -3.45 -17.25
CA THR A 539 4.01 -2.60 -16.09
C THR A 539 3.02 -1.49 -16.40
N GLY A 540 2.38 -0.97 -15.35
CA GLY A 540 1.51 0.20 -15.43
C GLY A 540 0.29 -0.02 -16.34
N PRO A 541 -0.12 0.99 -17.11
CA PRO A 541 -1.35 0.94 -17.92
C PRO A 541 -1.39 -0.22 -18.93
N ARG A 542 -0.24 -0.58 -19.52
CA ARG A 542 -0.17 -1.67 -20.51
C ARG A 542 -0.50 -3.03 -19.90
N ALA A 543 0.04 -3.32 -18.72
CA ALA A 543 -0.22 -4.58 -18.03
C ALA A 543 -1.69 -4.72 -17.65
N ARG A 544 -2.29 -3.61 -17.20
CA ARG A 544 -3.73 -3.55 -16.90
C ARG A 544 -4.56 -3.80 -18.16
N GLU A 545 -4.30 -3.08 -19.25
CA GLU A 545 -5.01 -3.28 -20.52
C GLU A 545 -4.89 -4.74 -21.01
N ALA A 546 -3.70 -5.33 -20.92
CA ALA A 546 -3.48 -6.73 -21.28
C ALA A 546 -4.33 -7.70 -20.43
N MET A 547 -4.43 -7.45 -19.13
CA MET A 547 -5.19 -8.25 -18.18
C MET A 547 -6.69 -8.20 -18.45
N PHE A 548 -7.26 -6.99 -18.58
CA PHE A 548 -8.69 -6.84 -18.89
C PHE A 548 -9.05 -7.34 -20.28
N ARG A 549 -8.14 -7.22 -21.26
CA ARG A 549 -8.35 -7.79 -22.59
C ARG A 549 -8.50 -9.32 -22.54
N VAL A 550 -7.70 -10.02 -21.73
CA VAL A 550 -7.81 -11.48 -21.54
C VAL A 550 -9.18 -11.84 -20.97
N ILE A 551 -9.65 -11.12 -19.95
CA ILE A 551 -10.96 -11.34 -19.33
C ILE A 551 -12.10 -11.08 -20.32
N THR A 552 -12.03 -10.00 -21.10
CA THR A 552 -13.10 -9.66 -22.06
C THR A 552 -13.16 -10.61 -23.27
N ALA A 553 -12.01 -11.11 -23.72
CA ALA A 553 -11.93 -11.97 -24.89
C ALA A 553 -12.38 -13.41 -24.61
N GLY A 554 -12.54 -13.81 -23.34
CA GLY A 554 -13.01 -15.15 -22.96
C GLY A 554 -12.15 -16.27 -23.53
N THR A 555 -10.83 -16.11 -23.53
CA THR A 555 -9.94 -17.02 -24.26
C THR A 555 -9.87 -18.38 -23.58
N ASN A 556 -10.53 -19.38 -24.18
CA ASN A 556 -10.11 -20.79 -24.13
C ASN A 556 -8.82 -20.96 -24.95
N ASP A 557 -7.75 -20.27 -24.55
CA ASP A 557 -6.43 -20.53 -25.10
C ASP A 557 -5.85 -21.72 -24.33
N ASP A 558 -6.17 -22.94 -24.78
CA ASP A 558 -5.70 -24.21 -24.19
C ASP A 558 -4.16 -24.29 -24.08
N SER A 559 -3.44 -23.38 -24.74
CA SER A 559 -1.98 -23.30 -24.68
C SER A 559 -1.45 -22.61 -23.41
N LYS A 560 -2.28 -21.87 -22.66
CA LYS A 560 -1.85 -21.19 -21.43
C LYS A 560 -2.14 -22.02 -20.18
N PRO A 561 -1.29 -21.92 -19.13
CA PRO A 561 -1.55 -22.60 -17.87
C PRO A 561 -2.88 -22.15 -17.26
N GLU A 562 -3.70 -23.09 -16.78
CA GLU A 562 -4.98 -22.84 -16.10
C GLU A 562 -4.85 -21.81 -14.95
N GLU A 563 -3.72 -21.86 -14.23
CA GLU A 563 -3.40 -20.94 -13.14
C GLU A 563 -3.30 -19.47 -13.58
N ASP A 564 -2.88 -19.19 -14.82
CA ASP A 564 -2.75 -17.83 -15.33
C ASP A 564 -4.12 -17.14 -15.42
N ALA A 565 -5.20 -17.89 -15.70
CA ALA A 565 -6.56 -17.34 -15.67
C ALA A 565 -6.94 -16.93 -14.25
N VAL A 566 -6.75 -17.83 -13.27
CA VAL A 566 -7.02 -17.57 -11.85
C VAL A 566 -6.28 -16.33 -11.34
N PHE A 567 -5.00 -16.19 -11.67
CA PHE A 567 -4.23 -15.00 -11.30
C PHE A 567 -4.68 -13.74 -12.06
N THR A 568 -5.01 -13.86 -13.34
CA THR A 568 -5.49 -12.73 -14.15
C THR A 568 -6.74 -12.12 -13.51
N HIS A 569 -7.72 -12.94 -13.12
CA HIS A 569 -8.92 -12.47 -12.43
C HIS A 569 -8.60 -11.83 -11.08
N MET A 570 -7.80 -12.50 -10.22
CA MET A 570 -7.45 -11.96 -8.91
C MET A 570 -6.71 -10.62 -8.99
N PHE A 571 -5.67 -10.53 -9.84
CA PHE A 571 -4.91 -9.29 -10.00
C PHE A 571 -5.75 -8.20 -10.67
N ALA A 572 -6.67 -8.52 -11.59
CA ALA A 572 -7.58 -7.55 -12.18
C ALA A 572 -8.45 -6.91 -11.10
N GLN A 573 -9.08 -7.75 -10.30
CA GLN A 573 -9.93 -7.34 -9.19
C GLN A 573 -9.17 -6.48 -8.16
N LEU A 574 -7.98 -6.92 -7.72
CA LEU A 574 -7.13 -6.14 -6.82
C LEU A 574 -6.71 -4.80 -7.43
N THR A 575 -6.49 -4.75 -8.74
CA THR A 575 -6.16 -3.48 -9.43
C THR A 575 -7.38 -2.57 -9.57
N VAL A 576 -8.61 -3.08 -9.63
CA VAL A 576 -9.83 -2.25 -9.55
C VAL A 576 -9.97 -1.65 -8.15
N GLN A 577 -9.80 -2.47 -7.11
CA GLN A 577 -9.85 -2.01 -5.71
C GLN A 577 -8.76 -0.96 -5.42
N ALA A 578 -7.53 -1.19 -5.89
CA ALA A 578 -6.40 -0.29 -5.75
C ALA A 578 -6.53 1.05 -6.48
N ALA A 579 -7.45 1.17 -7.44
CA ALA A 579 -7.64 2.39 -8.23
C ALA A 579 -7.93 3.62 -7.35
N HIS A 580 -8.52 3.42 -6.17
CA HIS A 580 -8.95 4.48 -5.25
C HIS A 580 -7.90 4.83 -4.19
N PHE A 581 -6.71 4.21 -4.19
CA PHE A 581 -5.71 4.39 -3.14
C PHE A 581 -4.38 4.88 -3.72
N SER A 582 -3.76 5.84 -3.05
CA SER A 582 -2.39 6.28 -3.36
C SER A 582 -1.36 5.68 -2.41
N GLU A 583 -0.07 5.79 -2.76
CA GLU A 583 1.06 5.28 -1.95
C GLU A 583 1.06 5.82 -0.50
N ASP A 584 0.50 7.01 -0.27
CA ASP A 584 0.40 7.63 1.05
C ASP A 584 -0.82 7.16 1.87
N SER A 585 -1.46 6.06 1.49
CA SER A 585 -2.68 5.52 2.15
C SER A 585 -3.89 6.45 2.09
N VAL A 586 -3.83 7.50 1.26
CA VAL A 586 -4.96 8.40 1.03
C VAL A 586 -5.94 7.72 0.08
N MET A 587 -7.19 7.57 0.54
CA MET A 587 -8.28 7.13 -0.31
C MET A 587 -8.81 8.33 -1.10
N ARG A 588 -8.94 8.14 -2.42
CA ARG A 588 -9.49 9.09 -3.39
C ARG A 588 -10.69 8.44 -4.04
N LEU A 589 -11.75 9.20 -4.26
CA LEU A 589 -12.83 8.72 -5.12
C LEU A 589 -12.42 8.62 -6.60
N GLN A 590 -11.46 9.42 -7.04
CA GLN A 590 -11.02 9.43 -8.44
C GLN A 590 -9.64 8.77 -8.59
N PRO A 591 -9.49 7.70 -9.39
CA PRO A 591 -8.18 7.14 -9.71
C PRO A 591 -7.21 8.14 -10.33
N SER A 592 -5.92 7.95 -10.05
CA SER A 592 -4.84 8.78 -10.59
C SER A 592 -4.57 8.57 -12.08
N ASP A 593 -4.94 7.40 -12.63
CA ASP A 593 -4.66 7.02 -14.02
C ASP A 593 -5.97 6.94 -14.83
N ALA A 594 -6.10 7.78 -15.85
CA ALA A 594 -7.27 7.84 -16.75
C ALA A 594 -7.10 7.04 -18.06
N HIS A 595 -6.23 6.03 -18.10
CA HIS A 595 -6.01 5.25 -19.32
C HIS A 595 -7.16 4.26 -19.57
N LEU A 596 -7.76 4.37 -20.75
CA LEU A 596 -8.96 3.64 -21.20
C LEU A 596 -8.66 2.17 -21.52
N SER A 597 -9.48 1.26 -20.99
CA SER A 597 -9.77 0.01 -21.69
C SER A 597 -11.17 0.15 -22.29
N ARG A 598 -11.27 0.17 -23.63
CA ARG A 598 -12.56 0.10 -24.33
C ARG A 598 -13.10 -1.31 -24.13
N VAL A 599 -14.08 -1.45 -23.24
CA VAL A 599 -14.79 -2.70 -23.05
C VAL A 599 -15.97 -2.74 -24.02
N GLN A 600 -16.07 -3.80 -24.81
CA GLN A 600 -17.21 -4.04 -25.69
C GLN A 600 -17.54 -5.53 -25.63
N TYR A 601 -18.74 -5.84 -25.16
CA TYR A 601 -19.28 -7.21 -25.20
C TYR A 601 -20.24 -7.31 -26.37
N ASP A 602 -19.88 -7.92 -27.49
CA ASP A 602 -20.79 -8.05 -28.64
C ASP A 602 -21.94 -9.01 -28.37
N GLU A 603 -21.63 -10.20 -27.86
CA GLU A 603 -22.55 -11.18 -27.29
C GLU A 603 -22.02 -11.62 -25.91
N LEU A 604 -22.89 -11.70 -24.91
CA LEU A 604 -22.50 -12.08 -23.55
C LEU A 604 -23.44 -13.18 -23.05
N GLU A 605 -22.86 -14.34 -22.77
CA GLU A 605 -23.51 -15.46 -22.11
C GLU A 605 -22.86 -15.63 -20.73
N ILE A 606 -23.66 -15.93 -19.72
CA ILE A 606 -23.20 -16.20 -18.35
C ILE A 606 -23.63 -17.61 -17.98
N ARG A 607 -22.68 -18.46 -17.60
CA ARG A 607 -22.93 -19.88 -17.28
C ARG A 607 -22.75 -20.22 -15.81
N SER A 608 -22.16 -19.31 -15.04
CA SER A 608 -21.96 -19.48 -13.60
C SER A 608 -21.94 -18.13 -12.87
N LEU A 609 -22.14 -18.15 -11.56
CA LEU A 609 -22.00 -16.96 -10.72
C LEU A 609 -20.57 -16.39 -10.72
N MET A 610 -19.56 -17.26 -10.82
CA MET A 610 -18.17 -16.82 -10.94
C MET A 610 -17.98 -16.03 -12.23
N GLU A 611 -18.41 -16.59 -13.37
CA GLU A 611 -18.32 -15.92 -14.65
C GLU A 611 -19.10 -14.59 -14.64
N ALA A 612 -20.28 -14.55 -14.01
CA ALA A 612 -21.04 -13.32 -13.86
C ALA A 612 -20.22 -12.21 -13.20
N LYS A 613 -19.51 -12.54 -12.12
CA LYS A 613 -18.65 -11.59 -11.41
C LYS A 613 -17.43 -11.19 -12.25
N GLU A 614 -16.74 -12.16 -12.84
CA GLU A 614 -15.55 -11.93 -13.67
C GLU A 614 -15.84 -11.04 -14.88
N ARG A 615 -17.04 -11.16 -15.47
CA ARG A 615 -17.49 -10.30 -16.58
C ARG A 615 -17.99 -8.93 -16.12
N LEU A 616 -18.19 -8.71 -14.83
CA LEU A 616 -18.56 -7.41 -14.26
C LEU A 616 -17.31 -6.54 -13.99
N ASP A 617 -16.19 -7.13 -13.59
CA ASP A 617 -14.96 -6.41 -13.24
C ASP A 617 -14.45 -5.44 -14.33
N PRO A 618 -14.40 -5.81 -15.63
CA PRO A 618 -14.02 -4.88 -16.70
C PRO A 618 -14.97 -3.69 -16.83
N LEU A 619 -16.26 -3.89 -16.55
CA LEU A 619 -17.26 -2.82 -16.56
C LEU A 619 -17.04 -1.85 -15.40
N ILE A 620 -16.73 -2.37 -14.20
CA ILE A 620 -16.38 -1.54 -13.04
C ILE A 620 -15.16 -0.70 -13.34
N ASP A 621 -14.10 -1.31 -13.87
CA ASP A 621 -12.89 -0.62 -14.28
C ASP A 621 -13.18 0.53 -15.25
N SER A 622 -13.83 0.20 -16.37
CA SER A 622 -14.14 1.14 -17.44
C SER A 622 -14.99 2.31 -16.95
N MET A 623 -15.99 2.00 -16.11
CA MET A 623 -16.87 2.96 -15.49
C MET A 623 -16.14 3.95 -14.56
N VAL A 624 -15.31 3.46 -13.63
CA VAL A 624 -14.60 4.30 -12.66
C VAL A 624 -13.63 5.28 -13.37
N ARG A 625 -12.98 4.82 -14.44
CA ARG A 625 -12.10 5.65 -15.27
C ARG A 625 -12.87 6.70 -16.07
N PHE A 626 -13.96 6.27 -16.71
CA PHE A 626 -14.82 7.17 -17.47
C PHE A 626 -15.34 8.30 -16.58
N TRP A 627 -15.84 7.95 -15.39
CA TRP A 627 -16.30 8.91 -14.39
C TRP A 627 -15.27 9.99 -14.04
N THR A 628 -14.03 9.57 -13.81
CA THR A 628 -12.92 10.46 -13.44
C THR A 628 -12.61 11.48 -14.53
N ARG A 629 -12.76 11.09 -15.80
CA ARG A 629 -12.53 11.95 -16.95
C ARG A 629 -13.70 12.89 -17.22
N CYS A 630 -14.94 12.42 -17.03
CA CYS A 630 -16.16 13.18 -17.28
C CYS A 630 -16.15 14.53 -16.57
N GLU A 631 -15.79 14.59 -15.29
CA GLU A 631 -15.85 15.85 -14.55
C GLU A 631 -14.92 16.93 -15.12
N ALA A 632 -13.68 16.56 -15.46
CA ALA A 632 -12.71 17.52 -16.02
C ALA A 632 -13.13 18.01 -17.40
N GLU A 633 -13.64 17.13 -18.25
CA GLU A 633 -14.08 17.48 -19.61
C GLU A 633 -15.40 18.26 -19.63
N LEU A 634 -16.37 17.92 -18.78
CA LEU A 634 -17.67 18.62 -18.71
C LEU A 634 -17.55 20.05 -18.18
N ARG A 635 -16.56 20.34 -17.34
CA ARG A 635 -16.29 21.70 -16.86
C ARG A 635 -15.62 22.58 -17.93
N ASP A 636 -15.05 21.97 -18.98
CA ASP A 636 -14.59 22.70 -20.16
C ASP A 636 -15.74 22.89 -21.16
N ARG A 637 -16.47 24.00 -21.01
CA ARG A 637 -17.61 24.36 -21.88
C ARG A 637 -17.25 24.53 -23.36
N SER A 638 -15.97 24.60 -23.70
CA SER A 638 -15.50 24.73 -25.08
C SER A 638 -15.24 23.39 -25.77
N ALA A 639 -15.21 22.30 -25.01
CA ALA A 639 -14.92 20.96 -25.51
C ALA A 639 -16.13 20.33 -26.24
N ASP A 640 -15.85 19.48 -27.22
CA ASP A 640 -16.89 18.65 -27.85
C ASP A 640 -17.23 17.46 -26.93
N HIS A 641 -18.43 17.47 -26.35
CA HIS A 641 -18.89 16.43 -25.43
C HIS A 641 -19.54 15.22 -26.13
N ARG A 642 -19.66 15.21 -27.47
CA ARG A 642 -20.23 14.05 -28.21
C ARG A 642 -19.51 12.73 -27.93
N PRO A 643 -18.17 12.66 -27.83
CA PRO A 643 -17.46 11.43 -27.49
C PRO A 643 -17.84 10.90 -26.11
N LEU A 644 -18.05 11.78 -25.13
CA LEU A 644 -18.49 11.38 -23.79
C LEU A 644 -19.89 10.75 -23.83
N TYR A 645 -20.81 11.35 -24.58
CA TYR A 645 -22.16 10.79 -24.75
C TYR A 645 -22.12 9.41 -25.43
N MET A 646 -21.32 9.26 -26.49
CA MET A 646 -21.17 7.97 -27.17
C MET A 646 -20.59 6.90 -26.24
N GLU A 647 -19.60 7.25 -25.42
CA GLU A 647 -19.00 6.32 -24.47
C GLU A 647 -19.95 5.98 -23.32
N GLN A 648 -20.68 6.95 -22.75
CA GLN A 648 -21.73 6.70 -21.76
C GLN A 648 -22.79 5.71 -22.30
N GLN A 649 -23.23 5.91 -23.56
CA GLN A 649 -24.19 5.02 -24.20
C GLN A 649 -23.62 3.60 -24.38
N GLN A 650 -22.33 3.47 -24.68
CA GLN A 650 -21.67 2.17 -24.76
C GLN A 650 -21.61 1.49 -23.39
N GLN A 651 -21.25 2.21 -22.32
CA GLN A 651 -21.26 1.69 -20.95
C GLN A 651 -22.65 1.21 -20.54
N TYR A 652 -23.69 2.00 -20.86
CA TYR A 652 -25.07 1.62 -20.60
C TYR A 652 -25.44 0.31 -21.31
N ARG A 653 -25.12 0.18 -22.61
CA ARG A 653 -25.37 -1.05 -23.37
C ARG A 653 -24.66 -2.26 -22.80
N ASN A 654 -23.38 -2.12 -22.44
CA ASN A 654 -22.61 -3.21 -21.84
C ASN A 654 -23.21 -3.65 -20.50
N MET A 655 -23.61 -2.69 -19.65
CA MET A 655 -24.25 -2.97 -18.36
C MET A 655 -25.58 -3.70 -18.56
N GLN A 656 -26.42 -3.25 -19.49
CA GLN A 656 -27.69 -3.90 -19.81
C GLN A 656 -27.49 -5.32 -20.37
N ARG A 657 -26.48 -5.54 -21.23
CA ARG A 657 -26.12 -6.88 -21.71
C ARG A 657 -25.75 -7.80 -20.55
N HIS A 658 -24.95 -7.33 -19.60
CA HIS A 658 -24.58 -8.10 -18.41
C HIS A 658 -25.80 -8.42 -17.53
N ILE A 659 -26.64 -7.43 -17.22
CA ILE A 659 -27.88 -7.63 -16.46
C ILE A 659 -28.77 -8.68 -17.13
N ASN A 660 -29.01 -8.57 -18.43
CA ASN A 660 -29.88 -9.49 -19.17
C ASN A 660 -29.32 -10.91 -19.20
N ALA A 661 -28.01 -11.08 -19.46
CA ALA A 661 -27.36 -12.38 -19.44
C ALA A 661 -27.42 -13.01 -18.04
N PHE A 662 -27.23 -12.19 -17.00
CA PHE A 662 -27.25 -12.64 -15.61
C PHE A 662 -28.65 -13.10 -15.19
N GLU A 663 -29.69 -12.29 -15.43
CA GLU A 663 -31.06 -12.69 -15.10
C GLU A 663 -31.53 -13.89 -15.94
N THR A 664 -31.08 -14.01 -17.21
CA THR A 664 -31.33 -15.22 -18.02
C THR A 664 -30.74 -16.46 -17.36
N TYR A 665 -29.49 -16.41 -16.90
CA TYR A 665 -28.86 -17.49 -16.14
C TYR A 665 -29.65 -17.84 -14.87
N LEU A 666 -30.11 -16.84 -14.12
CA LEU A 666 -30.89 -17.06 -12.90
C LEU A 666 -32.24 -17.74 -13.16
N THR A 667 -32.89 -17.47 -14.29
CA THR A 667 -34.17 -18.14 -14.65
C THR A 667 -34.00 -19.61 -15.02
N GLN A 668 -32.81 -20.02 -15.46
CA GLN A 668 -32.51 -21.39 -15.89
C GLN A 668 -32.09 -22.29 -14.71
N ALA A 669 -31.49 -21.72 -13.67
CA ALA A 669 -31.08 -22.44 -12.48
C ALA A 669 -32.27 -22.68 -11.52
N GLN A 670 -32.43 -23.91 -11.04
CA GLN A 670 -33.61 -24.27 -10.24
C GLN A 670 -33.42 -24.09 -8.72
N HIS A 671 -32.19 -24.01 -8.20
CA HIS A 671 -31.93 -23.85 -6.77
C HIS A 671 -30.59 -23.16 -6.50
N PHE A 672 -30.58 -22.24 -5.53
CA PHE A 672 -29.37 -21.58 -5.04
C PHE A 672 -29.21 -21.81 -3.54
N THR A 673 -27.98 -22.05 -3.11
CA THR A 673 -27.61 -22.07 -1.70
C THR A 673 -27.70 -20.66 -1.08
N PRO A 674 -27.80 -20.52 0.26
CA PRO A 674 -27.81 -19.21 0.90
C PRO A 674 -26.59 -18.34 0.56
N LYS A 675 -25.42 -18.96 0.35
CA LYS A 675 -24.20 -18.27 -0.08
C LYS A 675 -24.33 -17.74 -1.51
N GLU A 676 -24.83 -18.56 -2.43
CA GLU A 676 -25.08 -18.15 -3.81
C GLU A 676 -26.12 -17.03 -3.90
N VAL A 677 -27.17 -17.07 -3.08
CA VAL A 677 -28.15 -15.97 -2.98
C VAL A 677 -27.46 -14.67 -2.57
N ARG A 678 -26.56 -14.70 -1.58
CA ARG A 678 -25.78 -13.50 -1.21
C ARG A 678 -24.90 -12.99 -2.34
N ALA A 679 -24.27 -13.88 -3.10
CA ALA A 679 -23.49 -13.52 -4.28
C ALA A 679 -24.37 -12.87 -5.37
N ILE A 680 -25.57 -13.41 -5.59
CA ILE A 680 -26.56 -12.85 -6.53
C ILE A 680 -26.98 -11.44 -6.11
N ASP A 681 -27.33 -11.27 -4.84
CA ASP A 681 -27.75 -9.97 -4.31
C ASP A 681 -26.60 -8.96 -4.37
N THR A 682 -25.35 -9.40 -4.17
CA THR A 682 -24.14 -8.56 -4.33
C THR A 682 -23.99 -8.04 -5.77
N ILE A 683 -24.19 -8.91 -6.76
CA ILE A 683 -24.17 -8.52 -8.18
C ILE A 683 -25.31 -7.55 -8.50
N ARG A 684 -26.52 -7.80 -8.00
CA ARG A 684 -27.68 -6.90 -8.20
C ARG A 684 -27.49 -5.52 -7.57
N VAL A 685 -26.91 -5.45 -6.36
CA VAL A 685 -26.52 -4.18 -5.74
C VAL A 685 -25.56 -3.42 -6.65
N SER A 686 -24.56 -4.11 -7.21
CA SER A 686 -23.62 -3.52 -8.16
C SER A 686 -24.33 -3.03 -9.42
N HIS A 687 -25.22 -3.81 -10.03
CA HIS A 687 -26.02 -3.39 -11.20
C HIS A 687 -26.80 -2.11 -10.96
N ILE A 688 -27.49 -2.00 -9.81
CA ILE A 688 -28.30 -0.83 -9.46
C ILE A 688 -27.42 0.41 -9.32
N VAL A 689 -26.36 0.32 -8.51
CA VAL A 689 -25.50 1.47 -8.22
C VAL A 689 -24.73 1.89 -9.48
N MET A 690 -24.18 0.92 -10.22
CA MET A 690 -23.43 1.21 -11.43
C MET A 690 -24.29 1.80 -12.54
N SER A 691 -25.50 1.26 -12.77
CA SER A 691 -26.43 1.81 -13.76
C SER A 691 -26.82 3.26 -13.43
N THR A 692 -27.01 3.56 -12.14
CA THR A 692 -27.33 4.91 -11.69
C THR A 692 -26.18 5.88 -12.00
N TYR A 693 -24.96 5.53 -11.62
CA TYR A 693 -23.79 6.36 -11.91
C TYR A 693 -23.55 6.53 -13.41
N ILE A 694 -23.67 5.45 -14.21
CA ILE A 694 -23.57 5.53 -15.67
C ILE A 694 -24.57 6.53 -16.22
N ALA A 695 -25.82 6.51 -15.74
CA ALA A 695 -26.85 7.45 -16.16
C ALA A 695 -26.57 8.91 -15.74
N THR A 696 -25.80 9.13 -14.66
CA THR A 696 -25.55 10.47 -14.11
C THR A 696 -24.16 11.04 -14.42
N PHE A 697 -23.26 10.32 -15.09
CA PHE A 697 -21.88 10.77 -15.33
C PHE A 697 -21.74 12.10 -16.07
N LEU A 698 -22.69 12.40 -16.94
CA LEU A 698 -22.70 13.64 -17.73
C LEU A 698 -23.44 14.79 -17.05
N ASP A 699 -23.79 14.62 -15.76
CA ASP A 699 -24.39 15.65 -14.94
C ASP A 699 -23.40 16.14 -13.87
N LEU A 700 -23.19 17.45 -13.83
CA LEU A 700 -22.37 18.10 -12.82
C LEU A 700 -23.15 18.39 -11.53
N SER A 701 -24.48 18.29 -11.55
CA SER A 701 -25.33 18.49 -10.38
C SER A 701 -25.34 17.28 -9.46
N GLU A 702 -25.38 17.53 -8.15
CA GLU A 702 -25.60 16.51 -7.12
C GLU A 702 -27.10 16.26 -6.85
N THR A 703 -28.01 17.14 -7.27
CA THR A 703 -29.47 16.91 -7.19
C THR A 703 -29.97 15.81 -8.14
N ILE A 704 -29.21 15.47 -9.18
CA ILE A 704 -29.60 14.41 -10.11
C ILE A 704 -29.83 13.04 -9.42
N TYR A 705 -29.08 12.76 -8.36
CA TYR A 705 -29.16 11.50 -7.62
C TYR A 705 -30.48 11.33 -6.85
N ASP A 706 -31.22 12.42 -6.59
CA ASP A 706 -32.52 12.38 -5.90
C ASP A 706 -33.59 11.68 -6.74
N ARG A 707 -33.38 11.54 -8.06
CA ARG A 707 -34.29 10.82 -8.96
C ARG A 707 -34.22 9.31 -8.81
N TYR A 708 -33.23 8.78 -8.08
CA TYR A 708 -32.93 7.35 -8.02
C TYR A 708 -33.25 6.71 -6.65
N LEU A 709 -34.14 7.34 -5.85
CA LEU A 709 -34.51 6.86 -4.51
C LEU A 709 -35.01 5.41 -4.47
N ALA A 710 -35.79 4.98 -5.47
CA ALA A 710 -36.27 3.60 -5.56
C ALA A 710 -35.10 2.60 -5.72
N GLY A 711 -34.14 2.92 -6.59
CA GLY A 711 -32.92 2.14 -6.78
C GLY A 711 -32.09 2.07 -5.49
N TRP A 712 -31.87 3.21 -4.83
CA TRP A 712 -31.16 3.28 -3.55
C TRP A 712 -31.83 2.42 -2.47
N THR A 713 -33.15 2.52 -2.35
CA THR A 713 -33.93 1.73 -1.40
C THR A 713 -33.77 0.24 -1.66
N ARG A 714 -33.82 -0.18 -2.93
CA ARG A 714 -33.64 -1.59 -3.32
C ARG A 714 -32.22 -2.09 -3.01
N ALA A 715 -31.19 -1.31 -3.34
CA ALA A 715 -29.80 -1.67 -3.05
C ALA A 715 -29.56 -1.86 -1.53
N VAL A 716 -30.10 -0.96 -0.70
CA VAL A 716 -30.01 -1.08 0.76
C VAL A 716 -30.77 -2.30 1.28
N THR A 717 -31.95 -2.58 0.73
CA THR A 717 -32.77 -3.74 1.13
C THR A 717 -32.10 -5.07 0.79
N LEU A 718 -31.50 -5.19 -0.40
CA LEU A 718 -30.68 -6.36 -0.77
C LEU A 718 -29.49 -6.52 0.19
N THR A 719 -28.85 -5.40 0.57
CA THR A 719 -27.73 -5.45 1.51
C THR A 719 -28.17 -5.89 2.92
N GLU A 720 -29.34 -5.46 3.38
CA GLU A 720 -29.95 -5.95 4.63
C GLU A 720 -30.20 -7.47 4.60
N GLN A 721 -30.66 -8.01 3.46
CA GLN A 721 -30.86 -9.45 3.27
C GLN A 721 -29.54 -10.22 3.33
N ILE A 722 -28.47 -9.69 2.72
CA ILE A 722 -27.12 -10.28 2.79
C ILE A 722 -26.63 -10.34 4.24
N VAL A 723 -26.73 -9.23 4.98
CA VAL A 723 -26.29 -9.17 6.39
C VAL A 723 -27.11 -10.12 7.25
N ALA A 724 -28.43 -10.17 7.08
CA ALA A 724 -29.30 -11.08 7.82
C ALA A 724 -28.97 -12.56 7.53
N SER A 725 -28.71 -12.90 6.26
CA SER A 725 -28.28 -14.24 5.85
C SER A 725 -26.95 -14.65 6.49
N LEU A 726 -25.97 -13.74 6.53
CA LEU A 726 -24.69 -13.98 7.21
C LEU A 726 -24.89 -14.14 8.72
N GLN A 727 -25.67 -13.28 9.36
CA GLN A 727 -25.97 -13.39 10.79
C GLN A 727 -26.59 -14.74 11.12
N ALA A 728 -27.55 -15.22 10.32
CA ALA A 728 -28.17 -16.53 10.52
C ALA A 728 -27.15 -17.68 10.39
N GLU A 729 -26.30 -17.65 9.36
CA GLU A 729 -25.30 -18.70 9.12
C GLU A 729 -24.22 -18.75 10.23
N TYR A 730 -23.69 -17.59 10.61
CA TYR A 730 -22.57 -17.50 11.55
C TYR A 730 -23.00 -17.60 13.01
N ALA A 731 -24.23 -17.20 13.34
CA ALA A 731 -24.82 -17.47 14.65
C ALA A 731 -24.92 -18.98 14.92
N HIS A 732 -25.37 -19.77 13.93
CA HIS A 732 -25.41 -21.23 14.05
C HIS A 732 -24.01 -21.84 14.26
N LYS A 733 -22.99 -21.26 13.62
CA LYS A 733 -21.59 -21.69 13.73
C LYS A 733 -20.90 -21.23 15.01
N GLN A 734 -21.54 -20.36 15.82
CA GLN A 734 -20.92 -19.69 16.97
C GLN A 734 -19.62 -18.97 16.60
N GLN A 735 -19.61 -18.36 15.42
CA GLN A 735 -18.45 -17.67 14.86
C GLN A 735 -18.79 -16.18 14.62
N PRO A 736 -17.79 -15.28 14.66
CA PRO A 736 -17.99 -13.91 14.21
C PRO A 736 -18.32 -13.87 12.72
N LEU A 737 -18.98 -12.79 12.28
CA LEU A 737 -19.20 -12.52 10.86
C LEU A 737 -17.86 -12.41 10.10
N PRO A 738 -17.85 -12.65 8.78
CA PRO A 738 -16.67 -12.44 7.95
C PRO A 738 -16.10 -11.04 8.11
N ASN A 739 -14.89 -10.93 8.65
CA ASN A 739 -14.22 -9.66 8.92
C ASN A 739 -13.17 -9.29 7.86
N VAL A 740 -12.86 -10.20 6.93
CA VAL A 740 -11.94 -9.99 5.81
C VAL A 740 -12.46 -10.78 4.62
N ILE A 741 -12.71 -10.11 3.49
CA ILE A 741 -13.26 -10.69 2.26
C ILE A 741 -12.33 -10.31 1.11
N SER A 742 -11.98 -11.28 0.24
CA SER A 742 -11.09 -10.97 -0.89
C SER A 742 -11.79 -10.19 -2.00
N ASP A 743 -13.09 -10.37 -2.13
CA ASP A 743 -13.91 -9.88 -3.24
C ASP A 743 -14.32 -8.41 -3.11
N ILE A 744 -14.66 -7.78 -4.25
CA ILE A 744 -15.43 -6.53 -4.24
C ILE A 744 -16.86 -6.93 -3.88
N GLY A 745 -17.26 -6.69 -2.63
CA GLY A 745 -18.61 -7.00 -2.16
C GLY A 745 -19.54 -5.82 -2.31
N VAL A 746 -20.41 -5.63 -1.33
CA VAL A 746 -21.51 -4.65 -1.40
C VAL A 746 -21.17 -3.28 -0.84
N PHE A 747 -20.03 -3.12 -0.18
CA PHE A 747 -19.80 -1.91 0.62
C PHE A 747 -19.29 -0.72 -0.17
N VAL A 748 -18.55 -0.91 -1.26
CA VAL A 748 -18.22 0.20 -2.18
C VAL A 748 -19.50 0.73 -2.87
N PRO A 749 -20.39 -0.12 -3.41
CA PRO A 749 -21.72 0.31 -3.84
C PRO A 749 -22.53 1.00 -2.73
N LEU A 750 -22.59 0.43 -1.53
CA LEU A 750 -23.36 0.96 -0.41
C LEU A 750 -22.82 2.32 0.09
N PHE A 751 -21.50 2.49 0.11
CA PHE A 751 -20.85 3.77 0.38
C PHE A 751 -21.31 4.84 -0.59
N SER A 752 -21.38 4.48 -1.88
CA SER A 752 -21.87 5.36 -2.94
C SER A 752 -23.32 5.81 -2.68
N VAL A 753 -24.18 4.90 -2.22
CA VAL A 753 -25.54 5.25 -1.75
C VAL A 753 -25.47 6.24 -0.58
N GLY A 754 -24.65 5.96 0.43
CA GLY A 754 -24.53 6.81 1.62
C GLY A 754 -24.11 8.25 1.32
N ILE A 755 -23.17 8.45 0.39
CA ILE A 755 -22.69 9.79 0.03
C ILE A 755 -23.56 10.49 -1.03
N LYS A 756 -24.26 9.76 -1.91
CA LYS A 756 -25.04 10.35 -3.02
C LYS A 756 -26.53 10.50 -2.74
N CYS A 757 -27.13 9.60 -1.96
CA CYS A 757 -28.53 9.70 -1.56
C CYS A 757 -28.66 10.67 -0.38
N ARG A 758 -29.49 11.72 -0.49
CA ARG A 758 -29.71 12.72 0.58
C ARG A 758 -30.93 12.42 1.46
N ASP A 759 -31.64 11.32 1.19
CA ASP A 759 -32.73 10.85 2.05
C ASP A 759 -32.20 10.36 3.40
N VAL A 760 -32.76 10.91 4.48
CA VAL A 760 -32.30 10.65 5.84
C VAL A 760 -32.53 9.20 6.24
N GLY A 761 -33.68 8.62 5.90
CA GLY A 761 -34.03 7.25 6.27
C GLY A 761 -33.12 6.22 5.60
N ILE A 762 -32.85 6.40 4.31
CA ILE A 762 -31.92 5.55 3.56
C ILE A 762 -30.50 5.67 4.13
N ARG A 763 -30.01 6.89 4.38
CA ARG A 763 -28.67 7.10 4.97
C ARG A 763 -28.52 6.45 6.34
N GLU A 764 -29.54 6.54 7.18
CA GLU A 764 -29.52 5.89 8.50
C GLU A 764 -29.47 4.37 8.40
N ARG A 765 -30.21 3.78 7.46
CA ARG A 765 -30.13 2.33 7.17
C ARG A 765 -28.73 1.94 6.68
N VAL A 766 -28.14 2.73 5.78
CA VAL A 766 -26.74 2.54 5.32
C VAL A 766 -25.78 2.56 6.52
N LEU A 767 -25.83 3.58 7.36
CA LEU A 767 -24.97 3.69 8.55
C LEU A 767 -25.19 2.53 9.53
N LYS A 768 -26.42 2.01 9.68
CA LYS A 768 -26.71 0.82 10.50
C LYS A 768 -26.06 -0.43 9.92
N LEU A 769 -26.09 -0.61 8.60
CA LEU A 769 -25.45 -1.75 7.93
C LEU A 769 -23.93 -1.77 8.14
N PHE A 770 -23.28 -0.62 7.98
CA PHE A 770 -21.83 -0.50 8.25
C PHE A 770 -21.47 -0.84 9.72
N ARG A 771 -22.31 -0.45 10.69
CA ARG A 771 -22.12 -0.84 12.10
C ARG A 771 -22.38 -2.32 12.36
N ALA A 772 -23.39 -2.88 11.69
CA ALA A 772 -23.83 -4.26 11.92
C ALA A 772 -22.84 -5.30 11.39
N TRP A 773 -22.01 -4.92 10.41
CA TRP A 773 -21.02 -5.81 9.83
C TRP A 773 -19.67 -5.10 9.60
N PRO A 774 -18.85 -4.89 10.66
CA PRO A 774 -17.50 -4.35 10.53
C PRO A 774 -16.54 -5.38 9.93
N HIS A 775 -15.98 -5.07 8.76
CA HIS A 775 -15.08 -5.94 8.01
C HIS A 775 -14.25 -5.17 6.96
N ARG A 776 -13.36 -5.88 6.28
CA ARG A 776 -12.61 -5.40 5.11
C ARG A 776 -13.01 -6.14 3.84
N GLU A 777 -13.20 -5.42 2.74
CA GLU A 777 -13.37 -5.95 1.38
C GLU A 777 -12.16 -5.55 0.54
N GLY A 778 -11.18 -6.44 0.43
CA GLY A 778 -9.90 -6.10 -0.18
C GLY A 778 -9.23 -4.88 0.48
N LEU A 779 -9.05 -3.79 -0.29
CA LEU A 779 -8.47 -2.53 0.21
C LEU A 779 -9.46 -1.65 1.01
N HIS A 780 -10.75 -1.99 1.00
CA HIS A 780 -11.81 -1.14 1.53
C HIS A 780 -12.15 -1.52 2.97
N ASP A 781 -11.95 -0.59 3.90
CA ASP A 781 -12.32 -0.74 5.30
C ASP A 781 -13.71 -0.13 5.56
N SER A 782 -14.65 -0.98 5.98
CA SER A 782 -16.05 -0.57 6.20
C SER A 782 -16.19 0.53 7.25
N MET A 783 -15.39 0.53 8.31
CA MET A 783 -15.47 1.54 9.36
C MET A 783 -15.00 2.91 8.89
N SER A 784 -13.94 2.97 8.10
CA SER A 784 -13.50 4.20 7.45
C SER A 784 -14.63 4.82 6.58
N TYR A 785 -15.43 3.98 5.92
CA TYR A 785 -16.55 4.42 5.09
C TYR A 785 -17.71 4.95 5.92
N LEU A 786 -18.03 4.28 7.02
CA LEU A 786 -19.00 4.76 8.01
C LEU A 786 -18.64 6.16 8.49
N TYR A 787 -17.39 6.37 8.90
CA TYR A 787 -16.93 7.65 9.42
C TYR A 787 -17.06 8.77 8.38
N MET A 788 -16.72 8.49 7.12
CA MET A 788 -16.91 9.45 6.02
C MET A 788 -18.39 9.77 5.78
N ILE A 789 -19.25 8.76 5.65
CA ILE A 789 -20.70 8.97 5.40
C ILE A 789 -21.31 9.78 6.54
N ARG A 790 -20.95 9.46 7.80
CA ARG A 790 -21.42 10.18 8.98
C ARG A 790 -21.06 11.66 8.92
N GLU A 791 -19.80 11.97 8.61
CA GLU A 791 -19.33 13.36 8.59
C GLU A 791 -19.96 14.15 7.44
N ILE A 792 -20.10 13.54 6.27
CA ILE A 792 -20.77 14.16 5.11
C ILE A 792 -22.25 14.39 5.38
N ALA A 793 -22.95 13.39 5.93
CA ALA A 793 -24.36 13.51 6.27
C ALA A 793 -24.59 14.61 7.33
N LYS A 794 -23.68 14.73 8.31
CA LYS A 794 -23.70 15.81 9.31
C LYS A 794 -23.55 17.18 8.66
N MET A 795 -22.53 17.36 7.81
CA MET A 795 -22.29 18.61 7.07
C MET A 795 -23.49 19.04 6.21
N GLU A 796 -24.06 18.10 5.46
CA GLU A 796 -25.19 18.39 4.58
C GLU A 796 -26.46 18.69 5.37
N ARG A 797 -26.66 18.02 6.51
CA ARG A 797 -27.78 18.29 7.43
C ARG A 797 -27.69 19.66 8.09
N GLU A 798 -26.49 20.08 8.50
CA GLU A 798 -26.23 21.43 9.05
C GLU A 798 -26.59 22.55 8.05
N ALA A 799 -26.57 22.25 6.74
CA ALA A 799 -26.85 23.18 5.67
C ALA A 799 -28.22 22.95 4.98
N ALA A 800 -29.03 22.04 5.51
CA ALA A 800 -30.38 21.79 5.01
C ALA A 800 -31.33 22.95 5.34
N ASP A 801 -32.36 23.14 4.52
CA ASP A 801 -33.42 24.10 4.81
C ASP A 801 -34.42 23.56 5.86
N ALA A 802 -35.48 24.35 6.13
CA ALA A 802 -36.49 24.01 7.14
C ALA A 802 -37.24 22.69 6.84
N ASP A 803 -37.31 22.29 5.56
CA ASP A 803 -37.97 21.07 5.12
C ASP A 803 -36.99 19.87 5.09
N GLY A 804 -35.73 20.09 5.48
CA GLY A 804 -34.67 19.08 5.46
C GLY A 804 -34.08 18.85 4.07
N TYR A 805 -34.40 19.69 3.08
CA TYR A 805 -33.82 19.61 1.76
C TYR A 805 -32.41 20.23 1.76
N VAL A 806 -31.45 19.50 1.16
CA VAL A 806 -30.06 19.96 1.05
C VAL A 806 -29.88 20.68 -0.29
N PRO A 807 -29.63 22.00 -0.31
CA PRO A 807 -29.44 22.75 -1.55
C PRO A 807 -28.21 22.27 -2.33
N GLU A 808 -28.22 22.37 -3.66
CA GLU A 808 -27.11 21.95 -4.54
C GLU A 808 -25.74 22.41 -4.04
N LYS A 809 -25.60 23.70 -3.71
CA LYS A 809 -24.34 24.31 -3.25
C LYS A 809 -23.84 23.82 -1.88
N ALA A 810 -24.68 23.11 -1.13
CA ALA A 810 -24.34 22.51 0.15
C ALA A 810 -24.00 21.01 0.04
N ARG A 811 -24.22 20.39 -1.13
CA ARG A 811 -23.97 18.96 -1.34
C ARG A 811 -22.49 18.69 -1.58
N VAL A 812 -21.95 17.63 -0.98
CA VAL A 812 -20.57 17.20 -1.21
C VAL A 812 -20.46 16.51 -2.58
N ARG A 813 -19.63 17.06 -3.47
CA ARG A 813 -19.43 16.55 -4.83
C ARG A 813 -18.30 15.52 -4.90
N THR A 814 -17.14 15.89 -4.36
CA THR A 814 -15.93 15.05 -4.33
C THR A 814 -15.25 15.13 -2.97
N MET A 815 -14.53 14.07 -2.60
CA MET A 815 -13.82 13.99 -1.32
C MET A 815 -12.55 13.09 -1.40
N MET A 816 -11.64 13.31 -0.45
CA MET A 816 -10.51 12.44 -0.14
C MET A 816 -10.46 12.26 1.38
N PHE A 817 -10.02 11.08 1.80
CA PHE A 817 -9.95 10.71 3.21
C PHE A 817 -8.52 10.35 3.57
N GLU A 818 -8.03 10.99 4.62
CA GLU A 818 -6.72 10.76 5.20
C GLU A 818 -6.87 10.42 6.69
N ARG A 819 -6.35 9.26 7.09
CA ARG A 819 -6.31 8.85 8.49
C ARG A 819 -5.13 9.51 9.20
N ALA A 820 -5.36 10.13 10.34
CA ALA A 820 -4.26 10.69 11.13
C ALA A 820 -3.42 9.58 11.76
N LYS A 821 -2.13 9.88 12.01
CA LYS A 821 -1.16 8.92 12.59
C LYS A 821 -1.52 8.46 14.00
N ASP A 822 -2.35 9.20 14.72
CA ASP A 822 -2.81 8.83 16.06
C ASP A 822 -3.89 7.74 16.06
N GLY A 823 -4.42 7.37 14.88
CA GLY A 823 -5.47 6.38 14.71
C GLY A 823 -6.84 6.80 15.24
N LYS A 824 -6.99 8.03 15.75
CA LYS A 824 -8.22 8.55 16.37
C LYS A 824 -8.88 9.65 15.55
N HIS A 825 -8.08 10.43 14.82
CA HIS A 825 -8.60 11.51 13.99
C HIS A 825 -8.49 11.16 12.50
N ALA A 826 -9.31 11.82 11.70
CA ALA A 826 -9.21 11.81 10.26
C ALA A 826 -9.42 13.21 9.67
N VAL A 827 -8.90 13.40 8.46
CA VAL A 827 -9.07 14.62 7.68
C VAL A 827 -9.90 14.29 6.45
N LEU A 828 -11.08 14.91 6.35
CA LEU A 828 -11.89 14.91 5.15
C LEU A 828 -11.52 16.13 4.30
N HIS A 829 -10.94 15.87 3.14
CA HIS A 829 -10.76 16.89 2.10
C HIS A 829 -11.96 16.81 1.19
N TYR A 830 -12.69 17.89 0.97
CA TYR A 830 -13.93 17.82 0.20
C TYR A 830 -14.16 19.09 -0.62
N ALA A 831 -14.96 18.98 -1.68
CA ALA A 831 -15.54 20.14 -2.34
C ALA A 831 -17.06 20.01 -2.40
N LEU A 832 -17.72 21.15 -2.25
CA LEU A 832 -19.16 21.26 -2.43
C LEU A 832 -19.50 21.38 -3.92
N SER A 833 -20.72 20.99 -4.28
CA SER A 833 -21.17 21.04 -5.64
C SER A 833 -21.32 22.47 -6.13
N ASP A 834 -20.73 22.73 -7.28
CA ASP A 834 -20.92 23.95 -8.04
C ASP A 834 -20.87 23.56 -9.53
N PRO A 835 -22.03 23.32 -10.17
CA PRO A 835 -22.09 22.92 -11.57
C PRO A 835 -21.53 23.98 -12.53
N ASP A 836 -21.51 25.25 -12.11
CA ASP A 836 -21.07 26.37 -12.95
C ASP A 836 -19.58 26.68 -12.79
N ALA A 837 -18.97 26.28 -11.67
CA ALA A 837 -17.56 26.51 -11.43
C ALA A 837 -16.66 25.71 -12.39
N LYS A 838 -15.67 26.39 -12.97
CA LYS A 838 -14.62 25.74 -13.77
C LYS A 838 -13.76 24.81 -12.92
N GLU A 839 -13.51 25.18 -11.67
CA GLU A 839 -12.68 24.45 -10.72
C GLU A 839 -13.38 24.41 -9.36
N LEU A 840 -13.40 23.24 -8.73
CA LEU A 840 -14.00 23.08 -7.41
C LEU A 840 -13.04 23.55 -6.31
N VAL A 841 -13.58 24.25 -5.31
CA VAL A 841 -12.80 24.70 -4.15
C VAL A 841 -12.70 23.59 -3.13
N MET A 842 -11.49 23.03 -2.98
CA MET A 842 -11.20 22.04 -1.95
C MET A 842 -11.12 22.67 -0.57
N ARG A 843 -11.83 22.06 0.38
CA ARG A 843 -11.90 22.40 1.80
C ARG A 843 -11.37 21.23 2.62
N LYS A 844 -11.05 21.47 3.87
CA LYS A 844 -10.60 20.45 4.82
C LYS A 844 -11.44 20.50 6.09
N ARG A 845 -11.79 19.35 6.63
CA ARG A 845 -12.48 19.21 7.92
C ARG A 845 -11.82 18.06 8.69
N VAL A 846 -11.35 18.36 9.90
CA VAL A 846 -10.79 17.36 10.80
C VAL A 846 -11.90 16.88 11.72
N PHE A 847 -11.97 15.57 11.94
CA PHE A 847 -13.01 14.97 12.77
C PHE A 847 -12.51 13.72 13.49
N MET A 848 -13.21 13.36 14.56
CA MET A 848 -12.93 12.17 15.36
C MET A 848 -13.53 10.92 14.70
N MET A 849 -12.75 9.83 14.68
CA MET A 849 -13.19 8.48 14.32
C MET A 849 -13.59 7.71 15.58
N ASP A 850 -14.60 8.21 16.27
CA ASP A 850 -15.18 7.59 17.44
C ASP A 850 -16.57 7.02 17.14
N GLU A 851 -16.94 5.95 17.85
CA GLU A 851 -18.34 5.53 17.93
C GLU A 851 -19.00 6.27 19.10
N VAL A 852 -19.33 7.55 18.93
CA VAL A 852 -20.30 8.16 19.85
C VAL A 852 -21.65 7.50 19.58
N HIS A 853 -22.17 6.85 20.63
CA HIS A 853 -23.37 6.02 20.71
C HIS A 853 -24.62 6.63 20.06
#